data_AF-A0A9R0Z497-F1
#
_entry.id   AF-A0A9R0Z497-F1
#
_cell.length_a   1.000
_cell.length_b   1.000
_cell.length_c   1.000
_cell.angle_alpha   90.00
_cell.angle_beta   90.00
_cell.angle_gamma   90.00
#
_symmetry.space_group_name_H-M   'P 1'
#
loop_
_entity.id
_entity.type
_entity.pdbx_description
1 polymer ?
#
loop_
_entity_poly.entity_id
_entity_poly.type
_entity_poly.pdbx_seq_one_letter_code
_entity_poly.pdbx_strand_id
1 'polypeptide(L)'
;MTIESSVRLAGGELTVRGRTVLSGVPDAVSASPAAARGPVDGVFLGADLADPASRHVVSLGHMRGVRFMACFRFKMWWMAQRMGDKGGDVPHETQFLLVESRGPGAGEEEEDEASYVVFLPLVEGAFRASLQGGGAGGDELQLCVESGDAGTRASSFDRALFVGAAESDPFAAIAGAVAAVRSCLGTFCPRAEKKLPAIVDYFGWCTWDAFYQDVTQEGVEAGLQSLAAGGAPPKFVIIDDGWQSVGTDKPSPDMDSPGEAGNGKPPPLPRLTGIKENSKFQSGEDPATVTGIETLVRAAKEKYGLKYVYVWHAITGYWGGVRPGAAGMEAYRSSMQFPKISPGVAENEPNMKTDVLTLQGLGLVHPQAVHRFYDELHAYLAAAGVDGVKVDVQCVLETLGAGHGGRVQLTKEYHRALDASVAKNFPDNGIIACMSHNTDALYCSKQTAVVRASDDFFPREAVSHTIHIAAVAYNSVFLGEFMLPDWDMFHSLHPAGDYHGSARAISGGPVYVSDAPGRHDFELLRKMVLPDGTVLRARLPGRPTRDCLFADPARDGATLLKIWNMNRFTGVLGVYNCQGAAWSSAEKKNVFHQEAGAGALTCGVRGRDVHLIAEAATDGGAGWGGDCAVYRHGAGDLVVLPDGAALPVSLRVLEHDVLTVSPIKIWRPGSGSRRWASWTCSTAARRWKA
;
A
#
# COMPACT_ATOMS: atom_id res chain seq x y z
N MET A 1 -26.44 21.48 25.77
CA MET A 1 -26.82 20.12 25.36
C MET A 1 -25.52 19.39 25.05
N THR A 2 -25.13 18.44 25.87
CA THR A 2 -24.04 17.51 25.57
C THR A 2 -24.59 16.56 24.53
N ILE A 3 -24.07 16.58 23.30
CA ILE A 3 -24.42 15.59 22.28
C ILE A 3 -23.82 14.27 22.78
N GLU A 4 -24.66 13.30 23.14
CA GLU A 4 -24.19 11.96 23.50
C GLU A 4 -23.53 11.32 22.27
N SER A 5 -22.39 10.66 22.49
CA SER A 5 -21.71 9.94 21.40
C SER A 5 -22.59 8.80 20.91
N SER A 6 -22.69 8.68 19.59
CA SER A 6 -23.28 7.59 18.83
C SER A 6 -22.54 6.27 19.01
N VAL A 7 -21.29 6.28 19.52
CA VAL A 7 -20.53 5.09 19.89
C VAL A 7 -20.39 5.03 21.41
N ARG A 8 -20.88 3.96 22.04
CA ARG A 8 -20.92 3.84 23.50
C ARG A 8 -20.58 2.45 23.98
N LEU A 9 -19.67 2.37 24.94
CA LEU A 9 -19.42 1.16 25.75
C LEU A 9 -20.18 1.28 27.06
N ALA A 10 -21.14 0.38 27.31
CA ALA A 10 -21.89 0.32 28.57
C ALA A 10 -22.46 -1.09 28.79
N GLY A 11 -22.43 -1.57 30.05
CA GLY A 11 -23.05 -2.85 30.41
C GLY A 11 -22.46 -4.07 29.68
N GLY A 12 -21.17 -4.02 29.34
CA GLY A 12 -20.51 -5.08 28.55
C GLY A 12 -20.86 -5.08 27.06
N GLU A 13 -21.49 -4.02 26.54
CA GLU A 13 -21.81 -3.89 25.12
C GLU A 13 -21.21 -2.61 24.52
N LEU A 14 -20.57 -2.76 23.35
CA LEU A 14 -20.22 -1.64 22.49
C LEU A 14 -21.35 -1.46 21.47
N THR A 15 -22.06 -0.34 21.59
CA THR A 15 -23.19 0.00 20.73
C THR A 15 -22.86 1.16 19.82
N VAL A 16 -23.36 1.10 18.59
CA VAL A 16 -23.33 2.17 17.60
C VAL A 16 -24.77 2.51 17.24
N ARG A 17 -25.22 3.72 17.59
CA ARG A 17 -26.60 4.19 17.37
C ARG A 17 -27.66 3.20 17.91
N GLY A 18 -27.40 2.63 19.08
CA GLY A 18 -28.27 1.65 19.73
C GLY A 18 -28.22 0.23 19.14
N ARG A 19 -27.34 -0.04 18.16
CA ARG A 19 -27.08 -1.38 17.63
C ARG A 19 -25.82 -1.95 18.27
N THR A 20 -25.89 -3.15 18.84
CA THR A 20 -24.74 -3.83 19.46
C THR A 20 -23.78 -4.32 18.39
N VAL A 21 -22.52 -3.88 18.45
CA VAL A 21 -21.43 -4.32 17.57
C VAL A 21 -20.52 -5.32 18.29
N LEU A 22 -20.25 -5.08 19.58
CA LEU A 22 -19.57 -6.04 20.46
C LEU A 22 -20.43 -6.32 21.69
N SER A 23 -20.46 -7.58 22.11
CA SER A 23 -21.17 -8.06 23.30
C SER A 23 -20.25 -8.84 24.21
N GLY A 24 -20.49 -8.83 25.52
CA GLY A 24 -19.61 -9.50 26.48
C GLY A 24 -18.24 -8.86 26.60
N VAL A 25 -18.14 -7.54 26.38
CA VAL A 25 -16.90 -6.77 26.59
C VAL A 25 -16.53 -6.84 28.08
N PRO A 26 -15.32 -7.31 28.46
CA PRO A 26 -14.93 -7.44 29.86
C PRO A 26 -14.78 -6.09 30.59
N ASP A 27 -14.98 -6.08 31.90
CA ASP A 27 -14.81 -4.88 32.76
C ASP A 27 -13.39 -4.30 32.73
N ALA A 28 -12.40 -5.11 32.35
CA ALA A 28 -11.02 -4.66 32.17
C ALA A 28 -10.83 -3.70 30.99
N VAL A 29 -11.80 -3.65 30.05
CA VAL A 29 -11.78 -2.75 28.90
C VAL A 29 -12.56 -1.49 29.26
N SER A 30 -11.89 -0.35 29.13
CA SER A 30 -12.48 0.96 29.40
C SER A 30 -12.66 1.74 28.11
N ALA A 31 -13.58 2.72 28.11
CA ALA A 31 -13.77 3.64 27.00
C ALA A 31 -13.61 5.08 27.48
N SER A 32 -12.86 5.87 26.71
CA SER A 32 -12.76 7.31 26.87
C SER A 32 -13.29 8.04 25.63
N PRO A 33 -13.95 9.21 25.78
CA PRO A 33 -14.46 9.96 24.64
C PRO A 33 -13.32 10.41 23.72
N ALA A 34 -13.51 10.26 22.40
CA ALA A 34 -12.65 10.96 21.46
C ALA A 34 -13.15 12.41 21.34
N ALA A 35 -12.25 13.39 21.49
CA ALA A 35 -12.59 14.79 21.27
C ALA A 35 -12.95 14.98 19.78
N ALA A 36 -14.24 14.88 19.44
CA ALA A 36 -14.72 14.96 18.08
C ALA A 36 -14.46 16.36 17.49
N ARG A 37 -13.65 16.41 16.44
CA ARG A 37 -13.57 17.54 15.51
C ARG A 37 -13.68 16.97 14.10
N GLY A 38 -14.89 16.71 13.61
CA GLY A 38 -15.11 16.12 12.29
C GLY A 38 -16.43 15.39 12.13
N PRO A 39 -16.65 14.70 11.00
CA PRO A 39 -17.89 13.98 10.68
C PRO A 39 -18.03 12.60 11.36
N VAL A 40 -16.98 12.13 12.04
CA VAL A 40 -16.95 10.84 12.73
C VAL A 40 -16.99 11.08 14.23
N ASP A 41 -17.85 10.31 14.87
CA ASP A 41 -17.99 10.22 16.31
C ASP A 41 -17.44 8.87 16.79
N GLY A 42 -16.79 8.85 17.95
CA GLY A 42 -16.05 7.67 18.38
C GLY A 42 -15.49 7.74 19.79
N VAL A 43 -14.94 6.62 20.22
CA VAL A 43 -14.33 6.42 21.53
C VAL A 43 -12.95 5.79 21.38
N PHE A 44 -12.07 6.04 22.35
CA PHE A 44 -10.86 5.26 22.52
C PHE A 44 -11.11 4.15 23.54
N LEU A 45 -10.73 2.93 23.19
CA LEU A 45 -10.74 1.79 24.08
C LEU A 45 -9.35 1.57 24.65
N GLY A 46 -9.31 1.37 25.96
CA GLY A 46 -8.14 1.04 26.75
C GLY A 46 -8.31 -0.29 27.48
N ALA A 47 -7.28 -0.72 28.21
CA ALA A 47 -7.35 -1.90 29.04
C ALA A 47 -6.46 -1.76 30.29
N ASP A 48 -7.02 -2.11 31.45
CA ASP A 48 -6.31 -2.19 32.73
C ASP A 48 -6.14 -3.66 33.15
N LEU A 49 -4.90 -4.09 33.28
CA LEU A 49 -4.49 -5.48 33.48
C LEU A 49 -3.73 -5.64 34.79
N ALA A 50 -3.80 -6.83 35.38
CA ALA A 50 -3.26 -7.08 36.72
C ALA A 50 -1.73 -6.96 36.77
N ASP A 51 -1.03 -7.56 35.80
CA ASP A 51 0.43 -7.65 35.79
C ASP A 51 1.04 -6.92 34.60
N PRO A 52 2.18 -6.22 34.76
CA PRO A 52 2.87 -5.62 33.63
C PRO A 52 3.46 -6.69 32.71
N ALA A 53 3.34 -6.53 31.39
CA ALA A 53 3.96 -7.41 30.41
C ALA A 53 4.40 -6.64 29.17
N SER A 54 5.31 -7.24 28.39
CA SER A 54 5.71 -6.71 27.08
C SER A 54 4.71 -7.07 25.97
N ARG A 55 3.76 -7.96 26.27
CA ARG A 55 2.68 -8.38 25.37
C ARG A 55 1.45 -8.76 26.18
N HIS A 56 0.30 -8.22 25.75
CA HIS A 56 -1.03 -8.54 26.28
C HIS A 56 -1.95 -8.96 25.16
N VAL A 57 -2.88 -9.87 25.45
CA VAL A 57 -4.02 -10.21 24.58
C VAL A 57 -5.27 -10.12 25.43
N VAL A 58 -6.12 -9.15 25.10
CA VAL A 58 -7.32 -8.81 25.86
C VAL A 58 -8.54 -9.10 25.00
N SER A 59 -9.55 -9.77 25.56
CA SER A 59 -10.82 -9.96 24.87
C SER A 59 -11.57 -8.63 24.75
N LEU A 60 -12.15 -8.37 23.58
CA LEU A 60 -13.12 -7.32 23.34
C LEU A 60 -14.56 -7.89 23.25
N GLY A 61 -14.75 -9.15 23.64
CA GLY A 61 -16.04 -9.85 23.54
C GLY A 61 -16.33 -10.39 22.14
N HIS A 62 -17.61 -10.64 21.88
CA HIS A 62 -18.11 -11.22 20.64
C HIS A 62 -18.60 -10.15 19.67
N MET A 63 -18.04 -10.18 18.45
CA MET A 63 -18.57 -9.47 17.30
C MET A 63 -19.42 -10.44 16.47
N ARG A 64 -20.72 -10.20 16.32
CA ARG A 64 -21.67 -11.06 15.57
C ARG A 64 -22.77 -10.21 14.93
N GLY A 65 -23.46 -10.75 13.93
CA GLY A 65 -24.58 -10.05 13.27
C GLY A 65 -24.15 -8.84 12.45
N VAL A 66 -22.88 -8.83 12.03
CA VAL A 66 -22.26 -7.81 11.20
C VAL A 66 -21.48 -8.50 10.09
N ARG A 67 -21.03 -7.75 9.09
CA ARG A 67 -19.96 -8.21 8.18
C ARG A 67 -18.82 -7.22 8.18
N PHE A 68 -17.62 -7.69 7.91
CA PHE A 68 -16.43 -6.83 7.97
C PHE A 68 -15.46 -7.07 6.81
N MET A 69 -14.59 -6.09 6.63
CA MET A 69 -13.36 -6.19 5.86
C MET A 69 -12.19 -5.76 6.75
N ALA A 70 -11.17 -6.61 6.81
CA ALA A 70 -9.94 -6.39 7.56
C ALA A 70 -8.75 -6.25 6.62
N CYS A 71 -7.87 -5.28 6.89
CA CYS A 71 -6.51 -5.27 6.38
C CYS A 71 -5.58 -5.84 7.47
N PHE A 72 -5.00 -7.01 7.20
CA PHE A 72 -4.15 -7.74 8.15
C PHE A 72 -2.81 -8.07 7.53
N ARG A 73 -1.76 -8.15 8.35
CA ARG A 73 -0.42 -8.53 7.88
C ARG A 73 -0.32 -10.03 7.66
N PHE A 74 -0.46 -10.48 6.41
CA PHE A 74 -0.28 -11.89 6.04
C PHE A 74 1.20 -12.28 5.93
N LYS A 75 2.08 -11.30 5.78
CA LYS A 75 3.54 -11.38 5.91
C LYS A 75 4.02 -10.23 6.80
N MET A 76 5.24 -10.30 7.33
CA MET A 76 5.81 -9.23 8.15
C MET A 76 5.78 -7.86 7.44
N TRP A 77 5.96 -7.88 6.12
CA TRP A 77 6.10 -6.71 5.26
C TRP A 77 4.77 -6.17 4.73
N TRP A 78 3.78 -7.06 4.54
CA TRP A 78 2.66 -6.83 3.63
C TRP A 78 1.30 -7.15 4.25
N MET A 79 0.32 -6.34 3.89
CA MET A 79 -1.08 -6.58 4.23
C MET A 79 -1.83 -7.22 3.07
N ALA A 80 -2.91 -7.90 3.41
CA ALA A 80 -3.94 -8.35 2.50
C ALA A 80 -5.31 -8.14 3.17
N GLN A 81 -6.37 -8.37 2.39
CA GLN A 81 -7.74 -8.28 2.83
C GLN A 81 -8.30 -9.62 3.32
N ARG A 82 -9.19 -9.55 4.31
CA ARG A 82 -10.04 -10.66 4.76
C ARG A 82 -11.44 -10.14 5.01
N MET A 83 -12.43 -10.89 4.54
CA MET A 83 -13.84 -10.68 4.83
C MET A 83 -14.31 -11.74 5.83
N GLY A 84 -15.32 -11.40 6.62
CA GLY A 84 -15.94 -12.30 7.59
C GLY A 84 -17.15 -11.65 8.26
N ASP A 85 -17.76 -12.38 9.19
CA ASP A 85 -19.01 -11.95 9.85
C ASP A 85 -18.99 -12.06 11.38
N LYS A 86 -17.89 -12.55 11.94
CA LYS A 86 -17.73 -12.74 13.38
C LYS A 86 -16.30 -12.48 13.89
N GLY A 87 -16.18 -12.24 15.20
CA GLY A 87 -14.91 -11.93 15.86
C GLY A 87 -13.80 -12.95 15.59
N GLY A 88 -14.13 -14.25 15.62
CA GLY A 88 -13.18 -15.34 15.37
C GLY A 88 -12.59 -15.36 13.95
N ASP A 89 -13.22 -14.71 12.97
CA ASP A 89 -12.74 -14.67 11.58
C ASP A 89 -11.64 -13.62 11.35
N VAL A 90 -11.43 -12.70 12.30
CA VAL A 90 -10.45 -11.63 12.19
C VAL A 90 -9.04 -12.23 12.26
N PRO A 91 -8.19 -12.09 11.23
CA PRO A 91 -6.86 -12.68 11.27
C PRO A 91 -5.95 -12.03 12.31
N HIS A 92 -4.92 -12.75 12.75
CA HIS A 92 -3.83 -12.17 13.52
C HIS A 92 -3.17 -11.02 12.77
N GLU A 93 -2.68 -10.03 13.51
CA GLU A 93 -2.05 -8.82 12.97
C GLU A 93 -2.99 -7.99 12.06
N THR A 94 -4.28 -7.96 12.38
CA THR A 94 -5.23 -7.03 11.76
C THR A 94 -4.94 -5.61 12.26
N GLN A 95 -4.70 -4.69 11.33
CA GLN A 95 -4.32 -3.30 11.62
C GLN A 95 -5.39 -2.28 11.27
N PHE A 96 -6.40 -2.71 10.52
CA PHE A 96 -7.56 -1.91 10.16
C PHE A 96 -8.73 -2.86 9.96
N LEU A 97 -9.87 -2.53 10.55
CA LEU A 97 -11.10 -3.30 10.43
C LEU A 97 -12.28 -2.34 10.19
N LEU A 98 -12.97 -2.54 9.07
CA LEU A 98 -14.20 -1.84 8.71
C LEU A 98 -15.36 -2.81 8.88
N VAL A 99 -16.37 -2.41 9.65
CA VAL A 99 -17.55 -3.22 9.96
C VAL A 99 -18.79 -2.52 9.39
N GLU A 100 -19.63 -3.28 8.70
CA GLU A 100 -20.97 -2.85 8.31
C GLU A 100 -22.00 -3.40 9.31
N SER A 101 -22.71 -2.48 9.97
CA SER A 101 -23.82 -2.81 10.86
C SER A 101 -25.14 -2.35 10.24
N ARG A 102 -26.01 -3.31 9.90
CA ARG A 102 -27.35 -3.09 9.33
C ARG A 102 -28.43 -3.24 10.40
N GLY A 103 -29.56 -2.56 10.21
CA GLY A 103 -30.74 -2.76 11.05
C GLY A 103 -31.39 -4.13 10.79
N PRO A 104 -32.09 -4.71 11.77
CA PRO A 104 -32.86 -5.93 11.54
C PRO A 104 -33.97 -5.67 10.51
N GLY A 105 -33.94 -6.39 9.38
CA GLY A 105 -34.92 -6.29 8.30
C GLY A 105 -34.47 -5.52 7.05
N ALA A 106 -33.33 -4.83 7.09
CA ALA A 106 -32.77 -4.15 5.92
C ALA A 106 -32.27 -5.17 4.88
N GLY A 107 -32.84 -5.14 3.68
CA GLY A 107 -32.40 -5.99 2.56
C GLY A 107 -31.00 -5.63 2.05
N GLU A 108 -30.42 -6.46 1.19
CA GLU A 108 -29.14 -6.15 0.53
C GLU A 108 -29.18 -4.83 -0.26
N GLU A 109 -30.36 -4.48 -0.79
CA GLU A 109 -30.64 -3.32 -1.65
C GLU A 109 -30.97 -2.01 -0.90
N GLU A 110 -31.23 -2.04 0.42
CA GLU A 110 -31.52 -0.83 1.22
C GLU A 110 -30.21 -0.21 1.73
N GLU A 111 -29.48 0.39 0.79
CA GLU A 111 -28.13 0.91 0.99
C GLU A 111 -28.04 2.12 1.96
N ASP A 112 -29.16 2.77 2.30
CA ASP A 112 -29.21 4.01 3.08
C ASP A 112 -29.34 3.80 4.61
N GLU A 113 -29.50 2.57 5.10
CA GLU A 113 -29.65 2.27 6.55
C GLU A 113 -28.41 1.66 7.24
N ALA A 114 -27.31 1.50 6.51
CA ALA A 114 -26.07 0.94 7.03
C ALA A 114 -25.27 1.97 7.85
N SER A 115 -24.72 1.52 8.99
CA SER A 115 -23.71 2.26 9.76
C SER A 115 -22.36 1.59 9.57
N TYR A 116 -21.33 2.38 9.28
CA TYR A 116 -19.98 1.88 9.07
C TYR A 116 -19.14 2.21 10.29
N VAL A 117 -18.55 1.17 10.89
CA VAL A 117 -17.76 1.26 12.12
C VAL A 117 -16.32 0.91 11.81
N VAL A 118 -15.40 1.80 12.15
CA VAL A 118 -13.97 1.65 11.93
C VAL A 118 -13.29 1.34 13.25
N PHE A 119 -12.50 0.26 13.28
CA PHE A 119 -11.62 -0.11 14.37
C PHE A 119 -10.17 0.12 13.94
N LEU A 120 -9.48 1.03 14.62
CA LEU A 120 -8.08 1.38 14.39
C LEU A 120 -7.24 1.07 15.63
N PRO A 121 -6.52 -0.06 15.67
CA PRO A 121 -5.47 -0.29 16.65
C PRO A 121 -4.42 0.81 16.59
N LEU A 122 -3.99 1.28 17.75
CA LEU A 122 -3.12 2.45 17.89
C LEU A 122 -1.75 2.10 18.47
N VAL A 123 -0.88 3.10 18.46
CA VAL A 123 0.40 3.09 19.16
C VAL A 123 0.26 3.95 20.42
N GLU A 124 0.59 3.38 21.58
CA GLU A 124 0.57 4.06 22.87
C GLU A 124 1.91 3.86 23.58
N GLY A 125 2.64 4.98 23.80
CA GLY A 125 4.00 4.93 24.34
C GLY A 125 4.93 4.10 23.45
N ALA A 126 5.43 2.99 24.01
CA ALA A 126 6.32 2.03 23.35
C ALA A 126 5.59 0.80 22.78
N PHE A 127 4.27 0.75 22.88
CA PHE A 127 3.45 -0.41 22.51
C PHE A 127 2.65 -0.12 21.25
N ARG A 128 2.46 -1.17 20.43
CA ARG A 128 1.58 -1.16 19.27
C ARG A 128 0.47 -2.18 19.46
N ALA A 129 -0.74 -1.79 19.10
CA ALA A 129 -1.90 -2.65 19.13
C ALA A 129 -2.19 -3.29 17.74
N SER A 130 -2.75 -4.50 17.74
CA SER A 130 -3.38 -5.16 16.58
C SER A 130 -4.62 -5.91 17.04
N LEU A 131 -5.51 -6.25 16.09
CA LEU A 131 -6.65 -7.11 16.32
C LEU A 131 -6.35 -8.54 15.87
N GLN A 132 -7.06 -9.48 16.48
CA GLN A 132 -7.07 -10.89 16.12
C GLN A 132 -8.35 -11.56 16.62
N GLY A 133 -8.77 -12.65 15.97
CA GLY A 133 -9.79 -13.56 16.46
C GLY A 133 -9.20 -14.59 17.41
N GLY A 134 -9.97 -15.03 18.41
CA GLY A 134 -9.51 -16.03 19.38
C GLY A 134 -10.45 -16.18 20.58
N GLY A 135 -9.86 -16.30 21.77
CA GLY A 135 -10.60 -16.36 23.03
C GLY A 135 -11.29 -17.71 23.29
N ALA A 136 -12.22 -17.72 24.26
CA ALA A 136 -12.91 -18.94 24.64
C ALA A 136 -13.80 -19.42 23.47
N GLY A 137 -13.59 -20.66 23.03
CA GLY A 137 -14.32 -21.21 21.87
C GLY A 137 -13.91 -20.64 20.51
N GLY A 138 -12.91 -19.75 20.44
CA GLY A 138 -12.35 -19.24 19.18
C GLY A 138 -13.22 -18.24 18.42
N ASP A 139 -14.17 -17.58 19.09
CA ASP A 139 -15.16 -16.68 18.47
C ASP A 139 -15.18 -15.25 19.05
N GLU A 140 -14.15 -14.87 19.80
CA GLU A 140 -14.01 -13.52 20.34
C GLU A 140 -13.11 -12.67 19.45
N LEU A 141 -13.40 -11.37 19.40
CA LEU A 141 -12.44 -10.37 18.92
C LEU A 141 -11.49 -10.04 20.07
N GLN A 142 -10.19 -9.99 19.80
CA GLN A 142 -9.17 -9.69 20.80
C GLN A 142 -8.28 -8.51 20.36
N LEU A 143 -7.87 -7.72 21.34
CA LEU A 143 -6.87 -6.67 21.22
C LEU A 143 -5.52 -7.22 21.69
N CYS A 144 -4.55 -7.30 20.79
CA CYS A 144 -3.16 -7.61 21.12
C CYS A 144 -2.37 -6.30 21.26
N VAL A 145 -1.66 -6.10 22.36
CA VAL A 145 -0.82 -4.91 22.61
C VAL A 145 0.58 -5.36 22.97
N GLU A 146 1.61 -4.96 22.21
CA GLU A 146 2.98 -5.41 22.42
C GLU A 146 4.06 -4.36 22.15
N SER A 147 5.14 -4.40 22.92
CA SER A 147 6.29 -3.48 22.81
C SER A 147 7.42 -4.01 21.92
N GLY A 148 7.44 -5.31 21.61
CA GLY A 148 8.55 -5.96 20.91
C GLY A 148 9.85 -6.04 21.73
N ASP A 149 9.82 -5.69 23.02
CA ASP A 149 10.98 -5.77 23.93
C ASP A 149 10.54 -6.36 25.29
N ALA A 150 11.19 -7.45 25.71
CA ALA A 150 10.91 -8.11 26.98
C ALA A 150 11.16 -7.20 28.20
N GLY A 151 12.05 -6.21 28.08
CA GLY A 151 12.33 -5.23 29.14
C GLY A 151 11.28 -4.11 29.21
N THR A 152 10.56 -3.84 28.13
CA THR A 152 9.56 -2.77 28.05
C THR A 152 8.18 -3.33 28.37
N ARG A 153 7.74 -3.15 29.62
CA ARG A 153 6.50 -3.71 30.18
C ARG A 153 5.56 -2.62 30.65
N ALA A 154 4.26 -2.81 30.45
CA ALA A 154 3.18 -1.97 30.96
C ALA A 154 1.98 -2.85 31.32
N SER A 155 1.04 -2.36 32.12
CA SER A 155 -0.19 -3.08 32.50
C SER A 155 -1.47 -2.29 32.25
N SER A 156 -1.36 -1.05 31.79
CA SER A 156 -2.49 -0.14 31.59
C SER A 156 -2.28 0.64 30.31
N PHE A 157 -3.36 0.80 29.55
CA PHE A 157 -3.42 1.51 28.27
C PHE A 157 -4.72 2.30 28.21
N ASP A 158 -4.65 3.58 27.88
CA ASP A 158 -5.84 4.45 27.84
C ASP A 158 -6.53 4.41 26.47
N ARG A 159 -5.74 4.21 25.39
CA ARG A 159 -6.12 4.52 24.02
C ARG A 159 -5.48 3.55 23.03
N ALA A 160 -5.49 2.26 23.34
CA ALA A 160 -4.90 1.22 22.49
C ALA A 160 -5.69 0.97 21.19
N LEU A 161 -6.97 1.34 21.14
CA LEU A 161 -7.85 1.14 19.98
C LEU A 161 -8.80 2.33 19.83
N PHE A 162 -8.93 2.89 18.63
CA PHE A 162 -10.01 3.83 18.31
C PHE A 162 -11.16 3.08 17.65
N VAL A 163 -12.39 3.38 18.08
CA VAL A 163 -13.61 2.92 17.42
C VAL A 163 -14.48 4.12 17.06
N GLY A 164 -14.73 4.32 15.77
CA GLY A 164 -15.53 5.42 15.26
C GLY A 164 -16.59 4.97 14.26
N ALA A 165 -17.67 5.73 14.15
CA ALA A 165 -18.76 5.41 13.23
C ALA A 165 -19.15 6.60 12.34
N ALA A 166 -19.60 6.30 11.13
CA ALA A 166 -20.29 7.25 10.25
C ALA A 166 -21.52 6.59 9.59
N GLU A 167 -22.46 7.44 9.18
CA GLU A 167 -23.68 7.02 8.48
C GLU A 167 -23.45 6.98 6.97
N SER A 168 -23.95 5.93 6.31
CA SER A 168 -24.15 5.82 4.85
C SER A 168 -22.90 5.87 3.95
N ASP A 169 -21.76 6.37 4.44
CA ASP A 169 -20.51 6.50 3.68
C ASP A 169 -19.32 5.84 4.40
N PRO A 170 -18.84 4.68 3.91
CA PRO A 170 -17.70 4.01 4.50
C PRO A 170 -16.38 4.75 4.27
N PHE A 171 -16.22 5.50 3.18
CA PHE A 171 -14.97 6.22 2.91
C PHE A 171 -14.84 7.44 3.81
N ALA A 172 -15.94 8.15 4.08
CA ALA A 172 -15.98 9.20 5.08
C ALA A 172 -15.72 8.67 6.49
N ALA A 173 -16.23 7.48 6.84
CA ALA A 173 -15.96 6.82 8.12
C ALA A 173 -14.46 6.60 8.32
N ILE A 174 -13.77 6.08 7.30
CA ILE A 174 -12.33 5.81 7.34
C ILE A 174 -11.53 7.12 7.45
N ALA A 175 -11.80 8.09 6.57
CA ALA A 175 -11.08 9.36 6.57
C ALA A 175 -11.26 10.12 7.89
N GLY A 176 -12.48 10.13 8.44
CA GLY A 176 -12.76 10.75 9.74
C GLY A 176 -12.12 10.01 10.91
N ALA A 177 -12.06 8.68 10.88
CA ALA A 177 -11.34 7.89 11.88
C ALA A 177 -9.83 8.22 11.89
N VAL A 178 -9.20 8.27 10.72
CA VAL A 178 -7.79 8.64 10.60
C VAL A 178 -7.55 10.09 11.06
N ALA A 179 -8.46 11.02 10.76
CA ALA A 179 -8.38 12.40 11.25
C ALA A 179 -8.49 12.52 12.78
N ALA A 180 -9.37 11.72 13.41
CA ALA A 180 -9.50 11.65 14.86
C ALA A 180 -8.21 11.10 15.49
N VAL A 181 -7.67 10.00 14.95
CA VAL A 181 -6.41 9.40 15.40
C VAL A 181 -5.23 10.35 15.20
N ARG A 182 -5.15 11.07 14.08
CA ARG A 182 -4.15 12.12 13.85
C ARG A 182 -4.19 13.19 14.94
N SER A 183 -5.39 13.66 15.28
CA SER A 183 -5.58 14.69 16.31
C SER A 183 -5.17 14.20 17.70
N CYS A 184 -5.36 12.91 17.98
CA CYS A 184 -4.97 12.29 19.25
C CYS A 184 -3.46 12.02 19.36
N LEU A 185 -2.85 11.45 18.31
CA LEU A 185 -1.45 11.03 18.34
C LEU A 185 -0.48 12.18 18.03
N GLY A 186 -0.79 13.04 17.06
CA GLY A 186 0.08 14.16 16.65
C GLY A 186 1.42 13.75 16.01
N THR A 187 1.59 12.48 15.64
CA THR A 187 2.87 11.91 15.21
C THR A 187 3.00 11.67 13.70
N PHE A 188 1.91 11.72 12.94
CA PHE A 188 1.89 11.50 11.49
C PHE A 188 1.06 12.57 10.77
N CYS A 189 1.18 12.62 9.45
CA CYS A 189 0.36 13.46 8.58
C CYS A 189 -0.50 12.58 7.64
N PRO A 190 -1.79 12.91 7.42
CA PRO A 190 -2.58 12.27 6.39
C PRO A 190 -2.03 12.53 4.98
N ARG A 191 -2.32 11.64 4.02
CA ARG A 191 -1.86 11.75 2.62
C ARG A 191 -2.13 13.11 2.01
N ALA A 192 -3.32 13.66 2.24
CA ALA A 192 -3.76 14.92 1.64
C ALA A 192 -2.91 16.15 2.06
N GLU A 193 -2.17 16.04 3.16
CA GLU A 193 -1.29 17.11 3.67
C GLU A 193 0.17 16.95 3.21
N LYS A 194 0.50 15.85 2.52
CA LYS A 194 1.85 15.54 2.07
C LYS A 194 2.07 16.02 0.64
N LYS A 195 3.30 16.49 0.37
CA LYS A 195 3.74 16.79 -1.00
C LYS A 195 3.98 15.47 -1.73
N LEU A 196 3.23 15.20 -2.80
CA LEU A 196 3.54 14.08 -3.68
C LEU A 196 4.81 14.37 -4.50
N PRO A 197 5.71 13.40 -4.69
CA PRO A 197 6.83 13.56 -5.60
C PRO A 197 6.33 13.58 -7.06
N ALA A 198 6.97 14.37 -7.92
CA ALA A 198 6.54 14.57 -9.29
C ALA A 198 6.64 13.31 -10.16
N ILE A 199 7.38 12.28 -9.74
CA ILE A 199 7.47 10.99 -10.44
C ILE A 199 6.10 10.36 -10.69
N VAL A 200 5.10 10.67 -9.85
CA VAL A 200 3.74 10.10 -9.98
C VAL A 200 3.11 10.48 -11.32
N ASP A 201 3.41 11.65 -11.87
CA ASP A 201 2.79 12.15 -13.12
C ASP A 201 3.51 11.66 -14.40
N TYR A 202 4.53 10.83 -14.25
CA TYR A 202 5.30 10.32 -15.38
C TYR A 202 5.28 8.79 -15.46
N PHE A 203 5.58 8.29 -16.65
CA PHE A 203 5.90 6.89 -16.86
C PHE A 203 7.34 6.61 -16.41
N GLY A 204 7.55 5.47 -15.75
CA GLY A 204 8.87 5.07 -15.29
C GLY A 204 9.25 3.63 -15.62
N TRP A 205 10.46 3.26 -15.21
CA TRP A 205 11.00 1.91 -15.33
C TRP A 205 11.79 1.53 -14.07
N CYS A 206 11.63 0.30 -13.61
CA CYS A 206 12.38 -0.26 -12.48
C CYS A 206 13.28 -1.40 -12.99
N THR A 207 14.53 -1.42 -12.54
CA THR A 207 15.53 -2.37 -13.06
C THR A 207 15.43 -3.77 -12.47
N TRP A 208 14.58 -4.00 -11.46
CA TRP A 208 14.58 -5.26 -10.68
C TRP A 208 14.25 -6.50 -11.51
N ASP A 209 13.12 -6.62 -12.21
CA ASP A 209 12.88 -7.83 -13.02
C ASP A 209 13.75 -7.90 -14.29
N ALA A 210 14.29 -6.76 -14.72
CA ALA A 210 15.15 -6.68 -15.89
C ALA A 210 16.53 -7.31 -15.63
N PHE A 211 17.09 -7.12 -14.43
CA PHE A 211 18.46 -7.54 -14.12
C PHE A 211 18.65 -8.16 -12.73
N TYR A 212 17.68 -8.04 -11.82
CA TYR A 212 17.85 -8.29 -10.40
C TYR A 212 19.14 -7.60 -9.90
N GLN A 213 19.98 -8.35 -9.18
CA GLN A 213 21.24 -7.85 -8.64
C GLN A 213 22.33 -7.64 -9.72
N ASP A 214 22.11 -8.03 -10.97
CA ASP A 214 23.08 -7.92 -12.07
C ASP A 214 23.01 -6.57 -12.81
N VAL A 215 22.24 -5.59 -12.31
CA VAL A 215 22.13 -4.26 -12.93
C VAL A 215 23.50 -3.58 -13.11
N THR A 216 23.73 -3.00 -14.29
CA THR A 216 24.94 -2.21 -14.64
C THR A 216 24.55 -0.88 -15.29
N GLN A 217 25.52 0.04 -15.44
CA GLN A 217 25.32 1.29 -16.18
C GLN A 217 24.83 1.04 -17.62
N GLU A 218 25.46 0.12 -18.33
CA GLU A 218 25.12 -0.23 -19.72
C GLU A 218 23.72 -0.85 -19.81
N GLY A 219 23.35 -1.69 -18.84
CA GLY A 219 22.02 -2.28 -18.76
C GLY A 219 20.93 -1.22 -18.60
N VAL A 220 21.15 -0.24 -17.71
CA VAL A 220 20.22 0.88 -17.52
C VAL A 220 20.10 1.71 -18.80
N GLU A 221 21.21 2.07 -19.44
CA GLU A 221 21.19 2.81 -20.70
C GLU A 221 20.45 2.07 -21.82
N ALA A 222 20.65 0.75 -21.94
CA ALA A 222 19.98 -0.07 -22.94
C ALA A 222 18.45 -0.09 -22.74
N GLY A 223 17.97 -0.15 -21.49
CA GLY A 223 16.54 -0.09 -21.19
C GLY A 223 15.93 1.27 -21.52
N LEU A 224 16.59 2.36 -21.12
CA LEU A 224 16.16 3.73 -21.46
C LEU A 224 16.09 3.94 -22.98
N GLN A 225 17.10 3.47 -23.71
CA GLN A 225 17.14 3.54 -25.17
C GLN A 225 15.98 2.74 -25.79
N SER A 226 15.74 1.52 -25.32
CA SER A 226 14.70 0.63 -25.87
C SER A 226 13.29 1.21 -25.72
N LEU A 227 12.95 1.69 -24.52
CA LEU A 227 11.64 2.30 -24.24
C LEU A 227 11.43 3.60 -25.03
N ALA A 228 12.46 4.46 -25.09
CA ALA A 228 12.41 5.70 -25.86
C ALA A 228 12.23 5.43 -27.37
N ALA A 229 12.97 4.46 -27.92
CA ALA A 229 12.86 4.08 -29.33
C ALA A 229 11.48 3.50 -29.69
N GLY A 230 10.79 2.85 -28.74
CA GLY A 230 9.44 2.34 -28.93
C GLY A 230 8.31 3.34 -28.71
N GLY A 231 8.63 4.61 -28.42
CA GLY A 231 7.64 5.68 -28.25
C GLY A 231 7.00 5.77 -26.86
N ALA A 232 7.55 5.07 -25.86
CA ALA A 232 7.13 5.14 -24.46
C ALA A 232 8.31 5.61 -23.58
N PRO A 233 8.84 6.84 -23.78
CA PRO A 233 10.04 7.29 -23.10
C PRO A 233 9.78 7.45 -21.59
N PRO A 234 10.48 6.72 -20.70
CA PRO A 234 10.36 6.91 -19.26
C PRO A 234 10.92 8.29 -18.88
N LYS A 235 10.34 8.91 -17.85
CA LYS A 235 10.88 10.14 -17.23
C LYS A 235 11.38 9.92 -15.82
N PHE A 236 11.23 8.72 -15.27
CA PHE A 236 11.99 8.30 -14.12
C PHE A 236 12.48 6.86 -14.22
N VAL A 237 13.56 6.56 -13.53
CA VAL A 237 14.06 5.19 -13.35
C VAL A 237 14.27 4.91 -11.87
N ILE A 238 13.97 3.69 -11.44
CA ILE A 238 14.39 3.15 -10.15
C ILE A 238 15.51 2.15 -10.42
N ILE A 239 16.74 2.52 -10.04
CA ILE A 239 17.87 1.58 -10.01
C ILE A 239 17.70 0.77 -8.73
N ASP A 240 17.16 -0.43 -8.88
CA ASP A 240 16.85 -1.34 -7.79
C ASP A 240 18.10 -2.07 -7.25
N ASP A 241 17.92 -3.02 -6.33
CA ASP A 241 19.01 -3.73 -5.65
C ASP A 241 20.08 -4.26 -6.65
N GLY A 242 21.35 -4.18 -6.26
CA GLY A 242 22.52 -4.59 -7.04
C GLY A 242 23.56 -3.50 -7.26
N TRP A 243 23.29 -2.23 -6.92
CA TRP A 243 24.23 -1.12 -7.13
C TRP A 243 25.15 -0.82 -5.92
N GLN A 244 24.76 -1.23 -4.72
CA GLN A 244 25.47 -0.91 -3.47
C GLN A 244 26.75 -1.75 -3.27
N SER A 245 27.73 -1.19 -2.56
CA SER A 245 28.92 -1.92 -2.10
C SER A 245 28.59 -2.82 -0.91
N VAL A 246 28.62 -4.13 -1.12
CA VAL A 246 28.20 -5.12 -0.12
C VAL A 246 29.18 -6.28 0.01
N GLY A 247 29.07 -7.03 1.10
CA GLY A 247 29.71 -8.34 1.21
C GLY A 247 29.19 -9.16 2.39
N THR A 248 29.73 -10.36 2.55
CA THR A 248 29.38 -11.31 3.63
C THR A 248 30.36 -11.29 4.82
N ASP A 249 29.90 -11.73 6.00
CA ASP A 249 30.70 -11.72 7.25
C ASP A 249 31.93 -12.64 7.21
N LYS A 250 31.92 -13.65 6.32
CA LYS A 250 33.06 -14.53 6.04
C LYS A 250 33.43 -14.43 4.56
N PRO A 251 34.71 -14.46 4.18
CA PRO A 251 35.11 -14.61 2.79
C PRO A 251 34.68 -16.01 2.31
N SER A 252 33.73 -16.05 1.37
CA SER A 252 33.45 -17.25 0.57
C SER A 252 34.24 -17.13 -0.73
N PRO A 253 35.00 -18.16 -1.17
CA PRO A 253 35.71 -18.14 -2.45
C PRO A 253 34.77 -18.04 -3.67
N ASP A 254 33.51 -18.39 -3.51
CA ASP A 254 32.53 -18.47 -4.60
C ASP A 254 31.36 -17.50 -4.32
N MET A 255 31.47 -16.26 -4.81
CA MET A 255 30.35 -15.31 -4.89
C MET A 255 29.84 -15.12 -6.33
N ASP A 256 30.53 -15.67 -7.33
CA ASP A 256 30.22 -15.53 -8.76
C ASP A 256 29.43 -16.72 -9.35
N SER A 257 28.90 -17.63 -8.53
CA SER A 257 28.15 -18.80 -9.00
C SER A 257 26.67 -18.76 -8.56
N PRO A 258 25.70 -18.82 -9.48
CA PRO A 258 24.30 -18.96 -9.13
C PRO A 258 24.04 -20.33 -8.50
N GLY A 259 23.83 -20.33 -7.18
CA GLY A 259 23.11 -21.30 -6.36
C GLY A 259 23.16 -22.78 -6.75
N GLU A 260 24.07 -23.55 -6.14
CA GLU A 260 23.76 -24.92 -5.74
C GLU A 260 23.28 -24.92 -4.27
N ALA A 261 21.97 -25.09 -4.08
CA ALA A 261 21.33 -25.34 -2.80
C ALA A 261 21.63 -26.78 -2.31
N GLY A 262 22.92 -27.12 -2.14
CA GLY A 262 23.37 -28.50 -1.94
C GLY A 262 23.61 -28.94 -0.50
N ASN A 263 23.55 -28.07 0.52
CA ASN A 263 24.05 -28.44 1.86
C ASN A 263 23.23 -27.92 3.07
N GLY A 264 21.96 -27.56 2.90
CA GLY A 264 21.08 -27.19 4.01
C GLY A 264 21.50 -25.98 4.85
N LYS A 265 22.53 -25.23 4.45
CA LYS A 265 22.93 -23.96 5.05
C LYS A 265 22.23 -22.81 4.33
N PRO A 266 21.67 -21.82 5.06
CA PRO A 266 21.08 -20.64 4.44
C PRO A 266 22.15 -19.87 3.65
N PRO A 267 21.77 -19.21 2.55
CA PRO A 267 22.70 -18.41 1.76
C PRO A 267 23.35 -17.31 2.62
N PRO A 268 24.58 -16.88 2.32
CA PRO A 268 25.22 -15.78 3.03
C PRO A 268 24.37 -14.51 2.96
N LEU A 269 24.25 -13.78 4.08
CA LEU A 269 23.54 -12.51 4.13
C LEU A 269 24.50 -11.33 3.82
N PRO A 270 24.40 -10.70 2.65
CA PRO A 270 25.20 -9.53 2.33
C PRO A 270 24.86 -8.33 3.22
N ARG A 271 25.88 -7.53 3.55
CA ARG A 271 25.79 -6.32 4.37
C ARG A 271 26.48 -5.17 3.66
N LEU A 272 26.00 -3.94 3.89
CA LEU A 272 26.60 -2.73 3.37
C LEU A 272 28.01 -2.56 3.93
N THR A 273 28.99 -2.37 3.05
CA THR A 273 30.40 -2.13 3.41
C THR A 273 30.86 -0.71 3.11
N GLY A 274 30.08 0.06 2.34
CA GLY A 274 30.33 1.46 2.03
C GLY A 274 29.07 2.15 1.50
N ILE A 275 28.99 3.48 1.64
CA ILE A 275 27.85 4.28 1.15
C ILE A 275 27.90 4.57 -0.36
N LYS A 276 29.04 4.30 -1.01
CA LYS A 276 29.23 4.48 -2.46
C LYS A 276 28.84 3.20 -3.21
N GLU A 277 28.49 3.37 -4.47
CA GLU A 277 28.23 2.33 -5.45
C GLU A 277 29.39 1.35 -5.57
N ASN A 278 29.08 0.14 -6.03
CA ASN A 278 30.06 -0.91 -6.29
C ASN A 278 30.76 -0.74 -7.65
N SER A 279 31.67 -1.66 -7.97
CA SER A 279 32.49 -1.63 -9.18
C SER A 279 31.71 -1.60 -10.49
N LYS A 280 30.46 -2.07 -10.53
CA LYS A 280 29.62 -2.05 -11.75
C LYS A 280 29.22 -0.64 -12.19
N PHE A 281 29.37 0.34 -11.30
CA PHE A 281 29.03 1.74 -11.56
C PHE A 281 30.27 2.65 -11.45
N GLN A 282 31.45 2.11 -11.14
CA GLN A 282 32.72 2.83 -11.07
C GLN A 282 33.48 2.70 -12.40
N SER A 283 32.92 3.22 -13.50
CA SER A 283 33.63 3.24 -14.79
C SER A 283 34.48 4.52 -14.90
N GLY A 284 35.81 4.36 -15.04
CA GLY A 284 36.76 5.45 -15.31
C GLY A 284 38.21 5.10 -14.92
N GLU A 285 39.12 5.05 -15.91
CA GLU A 285 40.57 4.90 -15.69
C GLU A 285 41.27 6.25 -15.35
N ASP A 286 40.58 7.38 -15.54
CA ASP A 286 41.10 8.73 -15.31
C ASP A 286 40.52 9.36 -14.01
N PRO A 287 41.35 9.60 -12.97
CA PRO A 287 40.95 10.26 -11.73
C PRO A 287 40.41 11.68 -11.90
N ALA A 288 40.59 12.32 -13.06
CA ALA A 288 40.13 13.67 -13.37
C ALA A 288 38.71 13.74 -13.96
N THR A 289 38.13 12.62 -14.39
CA THR A 289 36.74 12.55 -14.89
C THR A 289 35.73 12.31 -13.77
N VAL A 290 34.48 12.77 -13.99
CA VAL A 290 33.33 12.35 -13.17
C VAL A 290 33.27 10.82 -13.17
N THR A 291 33.38 10.20 -12.00
CA THR A 291 33.38 8.74 -11.81
C THR A 291 32.18 8.32 -10.97
N GLY A 292 31.74 7.07 -11.12
CA GLY A 292 30.67 6.51 -10.30
C GLY A 292 29.27 6.65 -10.91
N ILE A 293 28.26 6.49 -10.06
CA ILE A 293 26.84 6.55 -10.44
C ILE A 293 26.43 7.89 -11.07
N GLU A 294 27.17 8.98 -10.79
CA GLU A 294 26.96 10.30 -11.40
C GLU A 294 27.06 10.25 -12.93
N THR A 295 27.97 9.45 -13.50
CA THR A 295 28.13 9.32 -14.95
C THR A 295 26.88 8.75 -15.59
N LEU A 296 26.30 7.69 -15.00
CA LEU A 296 25.03 7.11 -15.43
C LEU A 296 23.89 8.13 -15.31
N VAL A 297 23.77 8.81 -14.17
CA VAL A 297 22.69 9.78 -13.92
C VAL A 297 22.74 10.91 -14.94
N ARG A 298 23.92 11.47 -15.20
CA ARG A 298 24.12 12.50 -16.20
C ARG A 298 23.74 12.01 -17.59
N ALA A 299 24.23 10.83 -18.00
CA ALA A 299 23.88 10.23 -19.28
C ALA A 299 22.36 9.99 -19.41
N ALA A 300 21.72 9.47 -18.37
CA ALA A 300 20.28 9.24 -18.31
C ALA A 300 19.49 10.54 -18.55
N LYS A 301 19.87 11.61 -17.86
CA LYS A 301 19.20 12.92 -17.96
C LYS A 301 19.47 13.63 -19.29
N GLU A 302 20.73 13.68 -19.73
CA GLU A 302 21.13 14.44 -20.94
C GLU A 302 20.76 13.73 -22.24
N LYS A 303 20.97 12.42 -22.34
CA LYS A 303 20.78 11.66 -23.59
C LYS A 303 19.35 11.17 -23.78
N TYR A 304 18.67 10.79 -22.70
CA TYR A 304 17.34 10.18 -22.77
C TYR A 304 16.23 11.09 -22.22
N GLY A 305 16.59 12.30 -21.74
CA GLY A 305 15.63 13.27 -21.21
C GLY A 305 14.88 12.75 -19.98
N LEU A 306 15.56 11.91 -19.18
CA LEU A 306 15.06 11.44 -17.89
C LEU A 306 14.98 12.62 -16.92
N LYS A 307 13.91 12.70 -16.11
CA LYS A 307 13.73 13.77 -15.13
C LYS A 307 14.20 13.37 -13.75
N TYR A 308 13.95 12.12 -13.36
CA TYR A 308 14.22 11.63 -12.01
C TYR A 308 14.96 10.30 -12.01
N VAL A 309 16.01 10.17 -11.21
CA VAL A 309 16.67 8.89 -10.91
C VAL A 309 16.45 8.58 -9.44
N TYR A 310 15.84 7.45 -9.13
CA TYR A 310 15.74 6.93 -7.78
C TYR A 310 16.66 5.72 -7.64
N VAL A 311 17.18 5.48 -6.43
CA VAL A 311 17.97 4.29 -6.12
C VAL A 311 17.38 3.54 -4.92
N TRP A 312 17.52 2.23 -4.92
CA TRP A 312 17.04 1.37 -3.84
C TRP A 312 18.03 1.28 -2.68
N HIS A 313 17.56 1.24 -1.44
CA HIS A 313 18.31 0.70 -0.31
C HIS A 313 17.37 0.16 0.77
N ALA A 314 17.82 -0.78 1.61
CA ALA A 314 17.05 -1.20 2.78
C ALA A 314 17.11 -0.14 3.89
N ILE A 315 16.11 -0.11 4.79
CA ILE A 315 16.09 0.83 5.92
C ILE A 315 17.32 0.69 6.84
N THR A 316 17.87 -0.51 6.98
CA THR A 316 19.08 -0.77 7.77
C THR A 316 20.38 -0.59 6.96
N GLY A 317 20.30 -0.16 5.70
CA GLY A 317 21.41 0.10 4.79
C GLY A 317 21.48 -0.88 3.62
N TYR A 318 21.37 -2.18 3.88
CA TYR A 318 21.22 -3.27 2.90
C TYR A 318 20.44 -4.42 3.56
N TRP A 319 20.19 -5.54 2.87
CA TRP A 319 19.45 -6.68 3.43
C TRP A 319 19.95 -7.10 4.83
N GLY A 320 21.26 -7.28 5.00
CA GLY A 320 21.88 -7.56 6.31
C GLY A 320 22.27 -6.33 7.13
N GLY A 321 21.82 -5.13 6.77
CA GLY A 321 22.22 -3.88 7.41
C GLY A 321 23.66 -3.46 7.13
N VAL A 322 24.20 -2.55 7.96
CA VAL A 322 25.58 -2.04 7.85
C VAL A 322 26.56 -2.94 8.58
N ARG A 323 27.61 -3.41 7.90
CA ARG A 323 28.59 -4.32 8.49
C ARG A 323 29.32 -3.68 9.69
N PRO A 324 29.25 -4.28 10.89
CA PRO A 324 30.05 -3.83 12.03
C PRO A 324 31.56 -3.86 11.74
N GLY A 325 32.25 -2.76 12.05
CA GLY A 325 33.70 -2.65 11.86
C GLY A 325 34.17 -2.53 10.40
N ALA A 326 33.27 -2.29 9.45
CA ALA A 326 33.67 -1.95 8.10
C ALA A 326 34.47 -0.62 8.07
N ALA A 327 35.59 -0.63 7.35
CA ALA A 327 36.48 0.52 7.26
C ALA A 327 35.75 1.74 6.69
N GLY A 328 35.83 2.87 7.38
CA GLY A 328 35.17 4.12 7.00
C GLY A 328 33.70 4.22 7.43
N MET A 329 33.13 3.17 8.02
CA MET A 329 31.74 3.12 8.51
C MET A 329 31.65 3.12 10.05
N GLU A 330 32.78 3.24 10.76
CA GLU A 330 32.87 3.13 12.23
C GLU A 330 32.02 4.20 12.93
N ALA A 331 31.92 5.38 12.31
CA ALA A 331 31.12 6.50 12.80
C ALA A 331 29.63 6.18 12.96
N TYR A 332 29.11 5.18 12.22
CA TYR A 332 27.72 4.76 12.31
C TYR A 332 27.46 3.80 13.48
N ARG A 333 28.53 3.29 14.11
CA ARG A 333 28.46 2.46 15.33
C ARG A 333 27.53 1.26 15.17
N SER A 334 27.53 0.65 13.98
CA SER A 334 26.65 -0.47 13.68
C SER A 334 27.00 -1.69 14.53
N SER A 335 25.99 -2.37 15.05
CA SER A 335 26.15 -3.56 15.89
C SER A 335 25.23 -4.67 15.42
N MET A 336 25.64 -5.93 15.64
CA MET A 336 24.82 -7.07 15.23
C MET A 336 23.60 -7.21 16.16
N GLN A 337 22.41 -7.27 15.56
CA GLN A 337 21.13 -7.45 16.25
C GLN A 337 20.34 -8.57 15.58
N PHE A 338 19.58 -9.33 16.36
CA PHE A 338 18.84 -10.49 15.88
C PHE A 338 17.33 -10.23 15.99
N PRO A 339 16.59 -10.31 14.85
CA PRO A 339 15.14 -10.17 14.83
C PRO A 339 14.43 -11.03 15.88
N LYS A 340 13.55 -10.40 16.67
CA LYS A 340 12.57 -11.08 17.52
C LYS A 340 11.19 -11.01 16.88
N ILE A 341 10.83 -12.07 16.17
CA ILE A 341 9.54 -12.17 15.47
C ILE A 341 8.40 -12.25 16.49
N SER A 342 7.38 -11.40 16.33
CA SER A 342 6.22 -11.43 17.24
C SER A 342 5.37 -12.70 17.03
N PRO A 343 4.65 -13.17 18.06
CA PRO A 343 3.75 -14.31 17.91
C PRO A 343 2.70 -14.10 16.81
N GLY A 344 2.15 -12.89 16.68
CA GLY A 344 1.15 -12.57 15.66
C GLY A 344 1.71 -12.67 14.24
N VAL A 345 2.92 -12.13 13.99
CA VAL A 345 3.58 -12.28 12.69
C VAL A 345 3.91 -13.74 12.40
N ALA A 346 4.43 -14.46 13.39
CA ALA A 346 4.80 -15.86 13.23
C ALA A 346 3.60 -16.79 12.97
N GLU A 347 2.39 -16.39 13.37
CA GLU A 347 1.17 -17.13 13.03
C GLU A 347 0.88 -17.05 11.53
N ASN A 348 1.09 -15.89 10.91
CA ASN A 348 0.86 -15.72 9.47
C ASN A 348 2.06 -16.13 8.61
N GLU A 349 3.29 -15.92 9.11
CA GLU A 349 4.54 -16.18 8.39
C GLU A 349 5.57 -16.90 9.28
N PRO A 350 5.35 -18.19 9.61
CA PRO A 350 6.20 -18.92 10.57
C PRO A 350 7.66 -19.03 10.12
N ASN A 351 7.91 -19.03 8.81
CA ASN A 351 9.25 -19.13 8.22
C ASN A 351 10.16 -17.96 8.61
N MET A 352 9.61 -16.80 9.01
CA MET A 352 10.41 -15.68 9.49
C MET A 352 11.26 -16.01 10.73
N LYS A 353 10.88 -17.02 11.53
CA LYS A 353 11.69 -17.49 12.67
C LYS A 353 13.01 -18.15 12.24
N THR A 354 13.03 -18.69 11.03
CA THR A 354 14.18 -19.39 10.44
C THR A 354 14.72 -18.68 9.20
N ASP A 355 14.22 -17.49 8.93
CA ASP A 355 14.68 -16.68 7.81
C ASP A 355 16.15 -16.26 7.98
N VAL A 356 16.83 -16.03 6.87
CA VAL A 356 18.25 -15.66 6.86
C VAL A 356 18.53 -14.38 7.68
N LEU A 357 17.61 -13.41 7.67
CA LEU A 357 17.70 -12.19 8.48
C LEU A 357 17.68 -12.50 9.98
N THR A 358 16.83 -13.45 10.38
CA THR A 358 16.69 -13.88 11.78
C THR A 358 17.88 -14.70 12.23
N LEU A 359 18.36 -15.62 11.39
CA LEU A 359 19.45 -16.54 11.74
C LEU A 359 20.83 -15.88 11.71
N GLN A 360 21.07 -14.97 10.76
CA GLN A 360 22.37 -14.30 10.61
C GLN A 360 22.42 -12.90 11.23
N GLY A 361 21.28 -12.35 11.65
CA GLY A 361 21.17 -11.02 12.25
C GLY A 361 21.38 -9.89 11.25
N LEU A 362 21.14 -8.65 11.69
CA LEU A 362 21.34 -7.43 10.94
C LEU A 362 22.35 -6.52 11.65
N GLY A 363 23.21 -5.87 10.87
CA GLY A 363 24.05 -4.79 11.35
C GLY A 363 23.22 -3.52 11.52
N LEU A 364 22.68 -3.32 12.72
CA LEU A 364 21.84 -2.17 13.06
C LEU A 364 22.74 -0.96 13.36
N VAL A 365 22.64 0.09 12.55
CA VAL A 365 23.22 1.41 12.83
C VAL A 365 22.71 1.91 14.18
N HIS A 366 23.59 2.43 15.04
CA HIS A 366 23.14 2.88 16.35
C HIS A 366 22.11 4.01 16.19
N PRO A 367 20.99 4.05 16.94
CA PRO A 367 19.95 5.03 16.69
C PRO A 367 20.39 6.51 16.82
N GLN A 368 21.38 6.78 17.68
CA GLN A 368 22.00 8.12 17.77
C GLN A 368 22.87 8.50 16.56
N ALA A 369 23.25 7.55 15.72
CA ALA A 369 24.08 7.75 14.53
C ALA A 369 23.29 7.60 13.22
N VAL A 370 22.03 7.14 13.26
CA VAL A 370 21.24 6.84 12.06
C VAL A 370 20.93 8.07 11.21
N HIS A 371 20.73 9.23 11.83
CA HIS A 371 20.59 10.50 11.09
C HIS A 371 21.85 10.80 10.28
N ARG A 372 23.03 10.64 10.88
CA ARG A 372 24.30 10.86 10.18
C ARG A 372 24.46 9.88 9.02
N PHE A 373 24.11 8.61 9.22
CA PHE A 373 24.17 7.59 8.18
C PHE A 373 23.31 7.95 6.97
N TYR A 374 22.02 8.26 7.16
CA TYR A 374 21.16 8.65 6.04
C TYR A 374 21.60 9.95 5.40
N ASP A 375 21.96 10.96 6.19
CA ASP A 375 22.37 12.26 5.66
C ASP A 375 23.62 12.14 4.78
N GLU A 376 24.63 11.38 5.19
CA GLU A 376 25.83 11.16 4.38
C GLU A 376 25.54 10.33 3.13
N LEU A 377 24.73 9.27 3.24
CA LEU A 377 24.33 8.44 2.09
C LEU A 377 23.51 9.25 1.07
N HIS A 378 22.49 9.98 1.51
CA HIS A 378 21.61 10.73 0.63
C HIS A 378 22.27 12.00 0.10
N ALA A 379 23.16 12.65 0.86
CA ALA A 379 23.95 13.78 0.34
C ALA A 379 24.91 13.31 -0.77
N TYR A 380 25.53 12.14 -0.62
CA TYR A 380 26.34 11.54 -1.69
C TYR A 380 25.50 11.30 -2.96
N LEU A 381 24.33 10.66 -2.82
CA LEU A 381 23.43 10.38 -3.94
C LEU A 381 22.91 11.68 -4.60
N ALA A 382 22.48 12.65 -3.82
CA ALA A 382 22.01 13.94 -4.33
C ALA A 382 23.12 14.70 -5.06
N ALA A 383 24.37 14.65 -4.57
CA ALA A 383 25.53 15.22 -5.26
C ALA A 383 25.80 14.54 -6.61
N ALA A 384 25.56 13.23 -6.71
CA ALA A 384 25.61 12.48 -7.97
C ALA A 384 24.39 12.72 -8.88
N GLY A 385 23.45 13.58 -8.48
CA GLY A 385 22.26 13.95 -9.25
C GLY A 385 21.08 13.00 -9.10
N VAL A 386 21.11 12.05 -8.16
CA VAL A 386 19.97 11.19 -7.81
C VAL A 386 18.89 12.06 -7.14
N ASP A 387 17.63 11.83 -7.50
CA ASP A 387 16.50 12.69 -7.11
C ASP A 387 15.63 12.09 -6.00
N GLY A 388 15.87 10.83 -5.62
CA GLY A 388 15.15 10.17 -4.55
C GLY A 388 15.57 8.73 -4.30
N VAL A 389 14.84 8.05 -3.42
CA VAL A 389 15.14 6.68 -2.99
C VAL A 389 13.91 5.78 -2.91
N LYS A 390 14.05 4.50 -3.20
CA LYS A 390 13.09 3.45 -2.80
C LYS A 390 13.66 2.77 -1.55
N VAL A 391 12.96 2.85 -0.42
CA VAL A 391 13.47 2.34 0.86
C VAL A 391 12.70 1.11 1.28
N ASP A 392 13.35 -0.05 1.25
CA ASP A 392 12.77 -1.36 1.53
C ASP A 392 13.01 -1.82 2.97
N VAL A 393 12.44 -2.98 3.30
CA VAL A 393 12.67 -3.73 4.55
C VAL A 393 12.26 -2.93 5.80
N GLN A 394 11.36 -1.95 5.68
CA GLN A 394 11.08 -1.00 6.75
C GLN A 394 10.48 -1.65 8.01
N CYS A 395 9.58 -2.63 7.84
CA CYS A 395 8.96 -3.33 8.97
C CYS A 395 9.98 -4.07 9.87
N VAL A 396 11.21 -4.35 9.41
CA VAL A 396 12.18 -5.13 10.20
C VAL A 396 12.52 -4.46 11.53
N LEU A 397 12.42 -3.13 11.60
CA LEU A 397 12.67 -2.35 12.81
C LEU A 397 11.79 -2.82 13.97
N GLU A 398 10.60 -3.35 13.71
CA GLU A 398 9.71 -3.82 14.77
C GLU A 398 10.26 -5.02 15.55
N THR A 399 11.19 -5.76 14.94
CA THR A 399 11.82 -6.97 15.48
C THR A 399 13.14 -6.67 16.18
N LEU A 400 13.68 -5.45 16.02
CA LEU A 400 15.01 -5.04 16.48
C LEU A 400 14.96 -4.07 17.67
N GLY A 401 13.77 -3.83 18.23
CA GLY A 401 13.57 -2.84 19.31
C GLY A 401 14.18 -3.20 20.67
N ALA A 402 14.64 -4.44 20.85
CA ALA A 402 15.19 -4.92 22.13
C ALA A 402 16.45 -4.13 22.52
N GLY A 403 16.43 -3.50 23.69
CA GLY A 403 17.54 -2.65 24.15
C GLY A 403 17.52 -1.23 23.57
N HIS A 404 16.51 -0.90 22.76
CA HIS A 404 16.33 0.42 22.13
C HIS A 404 14.98 1.07 22.51
N GLY A 405 14.37 0.64 23.62
CA GLY A 405 13.12 1.21 24.12
C GLY A 405 11.86 0.62 23.48
N GLY A 406 11.98 -0.52 22.79
CA GLY A 406 10.87 -1.18 22.10
C GLY A 406 10.73 -0.79 20.64
N ARG A 407 9.87 -1.52 19.93
CA ARG A 407 9.66 -1.40 18.47
C ARG A 407 9.27 0.00 18.04
N VAL A 408 8.40 0.65 18.81
CA VAL A 408 7.84 1.94 18.47
C VAL A 408 8.92 3.01 18.54
N GLN A 409 9.78 2.97 19.57
CA GLN A 409 10.81 3.96 19.77
C GLN A 409 11.89 3.87 18.68
N LEU A 410 12.37 2.65 18.40
CA LEU A 410 13.34 2.42 17.33
C LEU A 410 12.80 2.86 15.97
N THR A 411 11.57 2.48 15.64
CA THR A 411 10.90 2.85 14.39
C THR A 411 10.78 4.38 14.27
N LYS A 412 10.34 5.07 15.33
CA LYS A 412 10.25 6.54 15.36
C LYS A 412 11.61 7.21 15.11
N GLU A 413 12.69 6.72 15.69
CA GLU A 413 14.03 7.30 15.53
C GLU A 413 14.54 7.15 14.10
N TYR A 414 14.42 5.94 13.54
CA TYR A 414 14.80 5.66 12.15
C TYR A 414 13.99 6.47 11.14
N HIS A 415 12.66 6.49 11.26
CA HIS A 415 11.81 7.22 10.32
C HIS A 415 11.98 8.74 10.43
N ARG A 416 12.23 9.29 11.63
CA ARG A 416 12.55 10.72 11.77
C ARG A 416 13.86 11.08 11.08
N ALA A 417 14.88 10.23 11.24
CA ALA A 417 16.16 10.41 10.58
C ALA A 417 16.04 10.30 9.05
N LEU A 418 15.24 9.35 8.58
CA LEU A 418 14.96 9.15 7.16
C LEU A 418 14.21 10.35 6.56
N ASP A 419 13.09 10.77 7.16
CA ASP A 419 12.32 11.94 6.73
C ASP A 419 13.22 13.20 6.71
N ALA A 420 14.03 13.43 7.76
CA ALA A 420 14.96 14.56 7.82
C ALA A 420 16.00 14.56 6.69
N SER A 421 16.58 13.39 6.39
CA SER A 421 17.55 13.24 5.31
C SER A 421 16.91 13.46 3.93
N VAL A 422 15.72 12.90 3.70
CA VAL A 422 14.97 13.07 2.45
C VAL A 422 14.61 14.54 2.24
N ALA A 423 14.10 15.22 3.26
CA ALA A 423 13.73 16.63 3.16
C ALA A 423 14.93 17.54 2.85
N LYS A 424 16.12 17.19 3.34
CA LYS A 424 17.35 17.94 3.09
C LYS A 424 17.91 17.70 1.69
N ASN A 425 17.94 16.45 1.25
CA ASN A 425 18.69 16.04 0.05
C ASN A 425 17.82 15.90 -1.21
N PHE A 426 16.51 15.65 -1.05
CA PHE A 426 15.57 15.44 -2.16
C PHE A 426 14.37 16.42 -2.07
N PRO A 427 14.50 17.64 -2.63
CA PRO A 427 13.51 18.72 -2.46
C PRO A 427 12.12 18.40 -3.04
N ASP A 428 12.02 17.36 -3.86
CA ASP A 428 10.76 16.87 -4.40
C ASP A 428 10.08 15.80 -3.55
N ASN A 429 10.49 15.63 -2.29
CA ASN A 429 10.03 14.54 -1.42
C ASN A 429 10.28 13.17 -2.06
N GLY A 430 11.50 13.00 -2.59
CA GLY A 430 11.88 11.87 -3.42
C GLY A 430 12.05 10.59 -2.62
N ILE A 431 10.95 9.92 -2.28
CA ILE A 431 10.96 8.66 -1.56
C ILE A 431 9.75 7.78 -1.89
N ILE A 432 9.98 6.47 -2.05
CA ILE A 432 8.95 5.42 -2.01
C ILE A 432 9.20 4.56 -0.78
N ALA A 433 8.24 4.48 0.13
CA ALA A 433 8.29 3.54 1.25
C ALA A 433 7.86 2.15 0.79
N CYS A 434 8.64 1.12 1.11
CA CYS A 434 8.40 -0.24 0.66
C CYS A 434 8.64 -1.23 1.81
N MET A 435 7.89 -2.33 1.82
CA MET A 435 7.84 -3.29 2.94
C MET A 435 7.55 -2.57 4.28
N SER A 436 6.62 -1.62 4.26
CA SER A 436 6.38 -0.61 5.32
C SER A 436 4.92 -0.60 5.80
N HIS A 437 4.26 -1.76 5.77
CA HIS A 437 2.84 -1.83 6.12
C HIS A 437 2.57 -1.83 7.63
N ASN A 438 3.58 -1.91 8.51
CA ASN A 438 3.31 -1.91 9.95
C ASN A 438 2.81 -0.53 10.44
N THR A 439 1.89 -0.55 11.40
CA THR A 439 1.32 0.68 11.98
C THR A 439 2.32 1.47 12.81
N ASP A 440 3.39 0.83 13.27
CA ASP A 440 4.54 1.49 13.90
C ASP A 440 5.11 2.59 12.99
N ALA A 441 5.30 2.30 11.70
CA ALA A 441 5.78 3.25 10.69
C ALA A 441 4.69 4.23 10.23
N LEU A 442 3.47 3.75 9.97
CA LEU A 442 2.37 4.59 9.48
C LEU A 442 2.05 5.73 10.45
N TYR A 443 1.99 5.45 11.76
CA TYR A 443 1.71 6.46 12.79
C TYR A 443 2.89 7.37 13.14
N CYS A 444 4.05 7.23 12.49
CA CYS A 444 5.13 8.23 12.57
C CYS A 444 5.52 8.87 11.23
N SER A 445 4.84 8.52 10.13
CA SER A 445 5.15 9.05 8.79
C SER A 445 4.62 10.48 8.61
N LYS A 446 5.53 11.47 8.57
CA LYS A 446 5.16 12.88 8.40
C LYS A 446 5.33 13.36 6.97
N GLN A 447 6.43 12.99 6.30
CA GLN A 447 6.76 13.56 5.00
C GLN A 447 6.61 12.56 3.87
N THR A 448 7.14 11.34 4.04
CA THR A 448 7.06 10.27 3.04
C THR A 448 5.63 10.09 2.53
N ALA A 449 5.43 10.25 1.22
CA ALA A 449 4.11 10.43 0.61
C ALA A 449 3.68 9.30 -0.32
N VAL A 450 4.57 8.34 -0.63
CA VAL A 450 4.28 7.19 -1.49
C VAL A 450 4.63 5.91 -0.74
N VAL A 451 3.76 4.91 -0.78
CA VAL A 451 3.98 3.60 -0.15
C VAL A 451 3.61 2.48 -1.12
N ARG A 452 4.49 1.51 -1.33
CA ARG A 452 4.15 0.27 -2.04
C ARG A 452 3.04 -0.44 -1.28
N ALA A 453 1.98 -0.83 -1.98
CA ALA A 453 0.74 -1.33 -1.39
C ALA A 453 0.52 -2.84 -1.58
N SER A 454 1.51 -3.57 -2.07
CA SER A 454 1.48 -5.02 -2.24
C SER A 454 2.83 -5.67 -2.01
N ASP A 455 2.76 -6.98 -1.82
CA ASP A 455 3.86 -7.89 -2.11
C ASP A 455 4.29 -7.78 -3.58
N ASP A 456 5.44 -8.36 -3.90
CA ASP A 456 6.04 -8.22 -5.21
C ASP A 456 5.12 -8.74 -6.32
N PHE A 457 5.19 -8.07 -7.48
CA PHE A 457 4.70 -8.66 -8.72
C PHE A 457 5.59 -9.86 -9.10
N PHE A 458 5.03 -11.07 -9.07
CA PHE A 458 5.72 -12.30 -9.45
C PHE A 458 5.32 -12.74 -10.87
N PRO A 459 6.03 -12.28 -11.94
CA PRO A 459 5.62 -12.52 -13.33
C PRO A 459 5.54 -14.01 -13.72
N ARG A 460 6.25 -14.88 -13.00
CA ARG A 460 6.31 -16.32 -13.29
C ARG A 460 5.31 -17.13 -12.47
N GLU A 461 4.64 -16.52 -11.51
CA GLU A 461 3.71 -17.19 -10.61
C GLU A 461 2.28 -16.84 -10.98
N ALA A 462 1.63 -17.71 -11.76
CA ALA A 462 0.25 -17.49 -12.23
C ALA A 462 -0.74 -17.21 -11.10
N VAL A 463 -0.53 -17.79 -9.92
CA VAL A 463 -1.37 -17.61 -8.72
C VAL A 463 -1.33 -16.19 -8.16
N SER A 464 -0.32 -15.39 -8.52
CA SER A 464 -0.12 -14.06 -7.95
C SER A 464 -0.96 -12.97 -8.64
N HIS A 465 -1.36 -13.14 -9.90
CA HIS A 465 -1.88 -12.03 -10.71
C HIS A 465 -3.25 -11.50 -10.25
N THR A 466 -4.22 -12.40 -10.04
CA THR A 466 -5.56 -11.99 -9.59
C THR A 466 -5.54 -11.46 -8.16
N ILE A 467 -4.80 -12.13 -7.28
CA ILE A 467 -4.59 -11.73 -5.87
C ILE A 467 -3.95 -10.36 -5.79
N HIS A 468 -2.94 -10.09 -6.61
CA HIS A 468 -2.22 -8.82 -6.57
C HIS A 468 -3.18 -7.64 -6.76
N ILE A 469 -4.07 -7.68 -7.76
CA ILE A 469 -5.01 -6.58 -8.02
C ILE A 469 -6.03 -6.42 -6.89
N ALA A 470 -6.52 -7.54 -6.34
CA ALA A 470 -7.39 -7.48 -5.17
C ALA A 470 -6.65 -6.86 -3.97
N ALA A 471 -5.48 -7.38 -3.62
CA ALA A 471 -4.69 -6.91 -2.47
C ALA A 471 -4.35 -5.42 -2.54
N VAL A 472 -3.83 -4.92 -3.67
CA VAL A 472 -3.52 -3.48 -3.80
C VAL A 472 -4.76 -2.60 -3.67
N ALA A 473 -5.90 -3.01 -4.22
CA ALA A 473 -7.13 -2.23 -4.16
C ALA A 473 -7.64 -2.12 -2.72
N TYR A 474 -7.73 -3.24 -1.98
CA TYR A 474 -8.18 -3.20 -0.58
C TYR A 474 -7.14 -2.55 0.34
N ASN A 475 -5.85 -2.80 0.16
CA ASN A 475 -4.81 -2.11 0.93
C ASN A 475 -4.86 -0.58 0.71
N SER A 476 -5.24 -0.13 -0.49
CA SER A 476 -5.40 1.29 -0.81
C SER A 476 -6.55 1.98 -0.06
N VAL A 477 -7.50 1.21 0.50
CA VAL A 477 -8.56 1.73 1.38
C VAL A 477 -7.97 2.29 2.67
N PHE A 478 -7.00 1.59 3.25
CA PHE A 478 -6.35 1.99 4.51
C PHE A 478 -5.09 2.82 4.26
N LEU A 479 -4.14 2.31 3.46
CA LEU A 479 -2.87 3.00 3.19
C LEU A 479 -3.07 4.35 2.50
N GLY A 480 -4.11 4.46 1.67
CA GLY A 480 -4.48 5.67 0.94
C GLY A 480 -4.83 6.87 1.83
N GLU A 481 -5.07 6.67 3.13
CA GLU A 481 -5.26 7.74 4.10
C GLU A 481 -3.92 8.30 4.63
N PHE A 482 -2.83 7.53 4.55
CA PHE A 482 -1.50 7.92 5.05
C PHE A 482 -0.57 8.36 3.92
N MET A 483 -0.58 7.65 2.79
CA MET A 483 0.33 7.86 1.65
C MET A 483 -0.38 7.48 0.35
N LEU A 484 0.13 7.94 -0.79
CA LEU A 484 -0.34 7.49 -2.10
C LEU A 484 0.13 6.04 -2.34
N PRO A 485 -0.80 5.09 -2.56
CA PRO A 485 -0.45 3.72 -2.85
C PRO A 485 0.28 3.60 -4.19
N ASP A 486 1.46 3.00 -4.17
CA ASP A 486 2.19 2.49 -5.33
C ASP A 486 1.79 1.02 -5.53
N TRP A 487 1.24 0.73 -6.70
CA TRP A 487 0.69 -0.60 -7.06
C TRP A 487 1.75 -1.52 -7.68
N ASP A 488 3.03 -1.17 -7.50
CA ASP A 488 4.18 -1.90 -8.00
C ASP A 488 4.32 -1.88 -9.53
N MET A 489 5.54 -2.13 -9.98
CA MET A 489 5.84 -2.43 -11.38
C MET A 489 5.06 -3.62 -11.90
N PHE A 490 5.09 -3.77 -13.22
CA PHE A 490 4.57 -4.94 -13.92
C PHE A 490 5.34 -5.14 -15.23
N HIS A 491 5.19 -6.32 -15.83
CA HIS A 491 5.66 -6.59 -17.18
C HIS A 491 4.60 -6.18 -18.21
N SER A 492 4.96 -5.28 -19.12
CA SER A 492 4.11 -4.94 -20.27
C SER A 492 3.95 -6.13 -21.23
N LEU A 493 5.05 -6.84 -21.54
CA LEU A 493 5.03 -8.02 -22.39
C LEU A 493 4.76 -9.29 -21.57
N HIS A 494 3.50 -9.47 -21.20
CA HIS A 494 3.05 -10.60 -20.39
C HIS A 494 1.60 -10.99 -20.73
N PRO A 495 1.18 -12.27 -20.61
CA PRO A 495 -0.22 -12.66 -20.82
C PRO A 495 -1.24 -11.90 -19.96
N ALA A 496 -0.83 -11.47 -18.76
CA ALA A 496 -1.62 -10.61 -17.88
C ALA A 496 -1.26 -9.12 -17.99
N GLY A 497 -0.47 -8.71 -18.99
CA GLY A 497 0.05 -7.35 -19.13
C GLY A 497 -1.05 -6.29 -19.21
N ASP A 498 -2.05 -6.50 -20.07
CA ASP A 498 -3.19 -5.59 -20.23
C ASP A 498 -4.04 -5.48 -18.94
N TYR A 499 -4.22 -6.61 -18.23
CA TYR A 499 -4.90 -6.68 -16.93
C TYR A 499 -4.17 -5.88 -15.84
N HIS A 500 -2.84 -5.99 -15.77
CA HIS A 500 -2.04 -5.21 -14.81
C HIS A 500 -1.93 -3.73 -15.22
N GLY A 501 -1.73 -3.44 -16.51
CA GLY A 501 -1.61 -2.08 -17.04
C GLY A 501 -2.86 -1.25 -16.77
N SER A 502 -4.05 -1.78 -17.05
CA SER A 502 -5.32 -1.11 -16.75
C SER A 502 -5.49 -0.82 -15.25
N ALA A 503 -5.11 -1.77 -14.38
CA ALA A 503 -5.15 -1.57 -12.94
C ALA A 503 -4.23 -0.43 -12.47
N ARG A 504 -2.99 -0.37 -12.98
CA ARG A 504 -2.07 0.75 -12.67
C ARG A 504 -2.59 2.09 -13.21
N ALA A 505 -3.22 2.11 -14.38
CA ALA A 505 -3.84 3.33 -14.91
C ALA A 505 -4.94 3.91 -14.00
N ILE A 506 -5.68 3.05 -13.28
CA ILE A 506 -6.76 3.44 -12.36
C ILE A 506 -6.27 3.68 -10.93
N SER A 507 -5.07 3.20 -10.57
CA SER A 507 -4.51 3.28 -9.21
C SER A 507 -4.40 4.71 -8.65
N GLY A 508 -4.17 5.69 -9.52
CA GLY A 508 -3.78 7.05 -9.17
C GLY A 508 -2.37 7.20 -8.56
N GLY A 509 -1.62 6.10 -8.46
CA GLY A 509 -0.22 6.03 -8.03
C GLY A 509 0.78 6.15 -9.19
N PRO A 510 2.08 5.94 -8.92
CA PRO A 510 3.10 5.83 -9.96
C PRO A 510 2.79 4.70 -10.94
N VAL A 511 3.19 4.88 -12.21
CA VAL A 511 3.04 3.87 -13.27
C VAL A 511 4.41 3.60 -13.87
N TYR A 512 4.93 2.41 -13.65
CA TYR A 512 6.23 2.00 -14.17
C TYR A 512 6.25 0.51 -14.48
N VAL A 513 7.11 0.13 -15.41
CA VAL A 513 7.31 -1.27 -15.83
C VAL A 513 8.66 -1.80 -15.37
N SER A 514 8.87 -3.11 -15.47
CA SER A 514 10.14 -3.77 -15.12
C SER A 514 10.66 -4.71 -16.22
N ASP A 515 10.07 -4.67 -17.42
CA ASP A 515 10.49 -5.46 -18.57
C ASP A 515 11.99 -5.30 -18.87
N ALA A 516 12.63 -6.41 -19.26
CA ALA A 516 14.00 -6.39 -19.76
C ALA A 516 14.11 -5.55 -21.05
N PRO A 517 15.27 -4.91 -21.33
CA PRO A 517 15.45 -4.12 -22.54
C PRO A 517 15.09 -4.89 -23.82
N GLY A 518 14.18 -4.31 -24.61
CA GLY A 518 13.75 -4.91 -25.89
C GLY A 518 12.64 -5.96 -25.75
N ARG A 519 12.11 -6.16 -24.55
CA ARG A 519 11.03 -7.10 -24.23
C ARG A 519 9.78 -6.35 -23.78
N HIS A 520 9.38 -5.31 -24.52
CA HIS A 520 8.25 -4.44 -24.17
C HIS A 520 7.05 -4.69 -25.09
N ASP A 521 5.84 -4.51 -24.55
CA ASP A 521 4.61 -4.40 -25.35
C ASP A 521 4.28 -2.92 -25.59
N PHE A 522 4.73 -2.38 -26.71
CA PHE A 522 4.48 -0.98 -27.06
C PHE A 522 3.04 -0.68 -27.48
N GLU A 523 2.23 -1.69 -27.83
CA GLU A 523 0.81 -1.45 -28.08
C GLU A 523 0.08 -1.19 -26.77
N LEU A 524 0.39 -1.97 -25.73
CA LEU A 524 -0.10 -1.71 -24.38
C LEU A 524 0.41 -0.37 -23.84
N LEU A 525 1.72 -0.11 -23.91
CA LEU A 525 2.31 1.11 -23.34
C LEU A 525 1.72 2.39 -23.98
N ARG A 526 1.42 2.40 -25.28
CA ARG A 526 0.77 3.54 -25.96
C ARG A 526 -0.63 3.86 -25.44
N LYS A 527 -1.33 2.91 -24.80
CA LYS A 527 -2.63 3.18 -24.14
C LYS A 527 -2.49 4.04 -22.87
N MET A 528 -1.29 4.08 -22.26
CA MET A 528 -1.07 4.64 -20.92
C MET A 528 -0.05 5.79 -20.89
N VAL A 529 0.90 5.79 -21.84
CA VAL A 529 2.04 6.70 -21.87
C VAL A 529 1.89 7.70 -23.01
N LEU A 530 1.93 9.00 -22.69
CA LEU A 530 1.91 10.06 -23.69
C LEU A 530 3.29 10.25 -24.34
N PRO A 531 3.38 10.87 -25.54
CA PRO A 531 4.66 11.05 -26.24
C PRO A 531 5.73 11.83 -25.47
N ASP A 532 5.33 12.66 -24.50
CA ASP A 532 6.24 13.39 -23.63
C ASP A 532 6.63 12.61 -22.35
N GLY A 533 6.18 11.36 -22.22
CA GLY A 533 6.43 10.48 -21.09
C GLY A 533 5.55 10.74 -19.87
N THR A 534 4.56 11.62 -19.97
CA THR A 534 3.54 11.79 -18.92
C THR A 534 2.48 10.69 -18.96
N VAL A 535 1.79 10.47 -17.84
CA VAL A 535 0.66 9.53 -17.73
C VAL A 535 -0.65 10.25 -17.41
N LEU A 536 -1.77 9.66 -17.83
CA LEU A 536 -3.11 10.16 -17.51
C LEU A 536 -3.54 9.71 -16.11
N ARG A 537 -2.79 10.12 -15.08
CA ARG A 537 -2.97 9.67 -13.70
C ARG A 537 -4.32 10.12 -13.12
N ALA A 538 -5.01 9.19 -12.47
CA ALA A 538 -6.19 9.49 -11.66
C ALA A 538 -5.82 10.23 -10.36
N ARG A 539 -6.75 11.01 -9.80
CA ARG A 539 -6.49 11.99 -8.73
C ARG A 539 -6.42 11.40 -7.33
N LEU A 540 -7.12 10.30 -7.08
CA LEU A 540 -7.24 9.68 -5.76
C LEU A 540 -6.49 8.34 -5.75
N PRO A 541 -6.28 7.70 -4.58
CA PRO A 541 -5.99 6.28 -4.55
C PRO A 541 -7.17 5.48 -5.14
N GLY A 542 -6.89 4.53 -6.02
CA GLY A 542 -7.89 3.59 -6.52
C GLY A 542 -8.43 2.72 -5.40
N ARG A 543 -9.75 2.58 -5.29
CA ARG A 543 -10.41 1.85 -4.19
C ARG A 543 -11.52 0.95 -4.72
N PRO A 544 -11.82 -0.18 -4.06
CA PRO A 544 -13.03 -0.93 -4.32
C PRO A 544 -14.26 -0.03 -4.23
N THR A 545 -15.27 -0.28 -5.06
CA THR A 545 -16.58 0.37 -4.92
C THR A 545 -17.26 -0.07 -3.63
N ARG A 546 -18.24 0.71 -3.17
CA ARG A 546 -18.93 0.46 -1.90
C ARG A 546 -19.49 -0.96 -1.80
N ASP A 547 -20.09 -1.45 -2.87
CA ASP A 547 -20.69 -2.79 -2.94
C ASP A 547 -19.67 -3.92 -2.92
N CYS A 548 -18.41 -3.67 -3.30
CA CYS A 548 -17.34 -4.66 -3.20
C CYS A 548 -16.67 -4.70 -1.81
N LEU A 549 -16.82 -3.68 -0.95
CA LEU A 549 -16.02 -3.54 0.27
C LEU A 549 -16.09 -4.77 1.21
N PHE A 550 -17.23 -5.44 1.26
CA PHE A 550 -17.50 -6.56 2.18
C PHE A 550 -17.71 -7.91 1.46
N ALA A 551 -17.40 -7.97 0.17
CA ALA A 551 -17.43 -9.19 -0.63
C ALA A 551 -16.00 -9.64 -0.94
N ASP A 552 -15.75 -10.95 -1.09
CA ASP A 552 -14.40 -11.47 -1.36
C ASP A 552 -14.24 -11.80 -2.86
N PRO A 553 -13.76 -10.85 -3.68
CA PRO A 553 -13.68 -11.02 -5.14
C PRO A 553 -12.63 -12.04 -5.58
N ALA A 554 -11.88 -12.62 -4.64
CA ALA A 554 -10.87 -13.63 -4.92
C ALA A 554 -11.39 -15.06 -4.71
N ARG A 555 -12.46 -15.24 -3.91
CA ARG A 555 -12.89 -16.57 -3.41
C ARG A 555 -14.38 -16.83 -3.46
N ASP A 556 -15.24 -15.82 -3.46
CA ASP A 556 -16.68 -16.03 -3.29
C ASP A 556 -17.39 -16.62 -4.53
N GLY A 557 -16.69 -16.74 -5.66
CA GLY A 557 -17.24 -17.28 -6.91
C GLY A 557 -18.37 -16.44 -7.52
N ALA A 558 -18.60 -15.21 -7.05
CA ALA A 558 -19.75 -14.39 -7.40
C ALA A 558 -19.39 -12.94 -7.72
N THR A 559 -18.37 -12.39 -7.08
CA THR A 559 -18.05 -10.96 -7.14
C THR A 559 -17.00 -10.66 -8.19
N LEU A 560 -17.30 -9.69 -9.06
CA LEU A 560 -16.30 -8.96 -9.84
C LEU A 560 -15.84 -7.74 -9.04
N LEU A 561 -14.53 -7.56 -8.90
CA LEU A 561 -13.97 -6.41 -8.21
C LEU A 561 -14.14 -5.16 -9.09
N LYS A 562 -14.92 -4.20 -8.60
CA LYS A 562 -15.03 -2.88 -9.20
C LYS A 562 -14.11 -1.91 -8.44
N ILE A 563 -13.29 -1.16 -9.17
CA ILE A 563 -12.32 -0.20 -8.62
C ILE A 563 -12.64 1.18 -9.20
N TRP A 564 -12.93 2.15 -8.34
CA TRP A 564 -13.25 3.51 -8.76
C TRP A 564 -12.12 4.50 -8.48
N ASN A 565 -12.06 5.55 -9.28
CA ASN A 565 -11.22 6.72 -9.08
C ASN A 565 -11.80 7.94 -9.82
N MET A 566 -11.18 9.11 -9.65
CA MET A 566 -11.56 10.36 -10.30
C MET A 566 -10.45 10.87 -11.20
N ASN A 567 -10.79 11.22 -12.44
CA ASN A 567 -9.98 12.09 -13.28
C ASN A 567 -10.34 13.56 -13.00
N ARG A 568 -9.68 14.49 -13.71
CA ARG A 568 -9.96 15.93 -13.55
C ARG A 568 -11.41 16.33 -13.84
N PHE A 569 -12.08 15.61 -14.75
CA PHE A 569 -13.40 15.99 -15.26
C PHE A 569 -14.43 14.84 -15.27
N THR A 570 -14.03 13.64 -14.91
CA THR A 570 -14.85 12.42 -15.02
C THR A 570 -14.50 11.43 -13.91
N GLY A 571 -15.35 10.44 -13.71
CA GLY A 571 -15.01 9.21 -13.01
C GLY A 571 -14.29 8.21 -13.94
N VAL A 572 -13.54 7.30 -13.34
CA VAL A 572 -13.05 6.08 -13.97
C VAL A 572 -13.43 4.89 -13.11
N LEU A 573 -13.84 3.80 -13.75
CA LEU A 573 -14.21 2.56 -13.11
C LEU A 573 -13.53 1.40 -13.85
N GLY A 574 -12.79 0.56 -13.14
CA GLY A 574 -12.30 -0.70 -13.66
C GLY A 574 -13.08 -1.86 -13.07
N VAL A 575 -13.39 -2.87 -13.87
CA VAL A 575 -14.06 -4.10 -13.44
C VAL A 575 -13.12 -5.26 -13.71
N TYR A 576 -12.84 -6.08 -12.70
CA TYR A 576 -11.83 -7.14 -12.75
C TYR A 576 -12.40 -8.45 -12.21
N ASN A 577 -12.14 -9.55 -12.91
CA ASN A 577 -12.39 -10.87 -12.36
C ASN A 577 -11.13 -11.40 -11.63
N CYS A 578 -11.12 -11.23 -10.31
CA CYS A 578 -10.04 -11.64 -9.41
C CYS A 578 -10.17 -13.08 -8.87
N GLN A 579 -11.14 -13.86 -9.32
CA GLN A 579 -11.44 -15.16 -8.72
C GLN A 579 -10.32 -16.19 -8.94
N GLY A 580 -10.28 -17.19 -8.07
CA GLY A 580 -9.53 -18.44 -8.30
C GLY A 580 -8.23 -18.56 -7.53
N ALA A 581 -7.71 -17.49 -6.94
CA ALA A 581 -6.51 -17.56 -6.13
C ALA A 581 -6.64 -16.64 -4.91
N ALA A 582 -6.15 -17.10 -3.75
CA ALA A 582 -6.06 -16.29 -2.53
C ALA A 582 -5.03 -16.85 -1.55
N TRP A 583 -4.62 -16.03 -0.58
CA TRP A 583 -3.80 -16.47 0.55
C TRP A 583 -4.50 -17.57 1.34
N SER A 584 -3.80 -18.69 1.56
CA SER A 584 -4.25 -19.80 2.42
C SER A 584 -3.62 -19.70 3.80
N SER A 585 -4.46 -19.62 4.83
CA SER A 585 -4.01 -19.63 6.23
C SER A 585 -3.48 -21.00 6.67
N ALA A 586 -3.85 -22.09 5.99
CA ALA A 586 -3.36 -23.43 6.28
C ALA A 586 -1.97 -23.66 5.66
N GLU A 587 -1.81 -23.28 4.40
CA GLU A 587 -0.58 -23.50 3.62
C GLU A 587 0.45 -22.37 3.79
N LYS A 588 0.04 -21.24 4.39
CA LYS A 588 0.85 -20.01 4.56
C LYS A 588 1.50 -19.55 3.25
N LYS A 589 0.74 -19.63 2.15
CA LYS A 589 1.12 -19.19 0.80
C LYS A 589 -0.13 -18.89 -0.04
N ASN A 590 0.07 -18.19 -1.16
CA ASN A 590 -0.96 -18.05 -2.19
C ASN A 590 -1.19 -19.40 -2.88
N VAL A 591 -2.45 -19.79 -3.03
CA VAL A 591 -2.84 -21.03 -3.71
C VAL A 591 -4.04 -20.78 -4.62
N PHE A 592 -4.17 -21.62 -5.65
CA PHE A 592 -5.43 -21.74 -6.38
C PHE A 592 -6.44 -22.52 -5.54
N HIS A 593 -7.71 -22.12 -5.60
CA HIS A 593 -8.81 -22.79 -4.90
C HIS A 593 -9.73 -23.48 -5.92
N GLN A 594 -10.24 -24.67 -5.60
CA GLN A 594 -10.99 -25.51 -6.56
C GLN A 594 -12.41 -25.00 -6.89
N GLU A 595 -12.89 -23.96 -6.22
CA GLU A 595 -14.29 -23.47 -6.31
C GLU A 595 -14.52 -22.36 -7.36
N ALA A 596 -13.47 -21.81 -7.98
CA ALA A 596 -13.67 -20.83 -9.03
C ALA A 596 -14.22 -21.51 -10.30
N GLY A 597 -15.52 -21.34 -10.54
CA GLY A 597 -16.16 -21.80 -11.77
C GLY A 597 -15.46 -21.20 -13.00
N ALA A 598 -15.23 -22.03 -14.02
CA ALA A 598 -14.63 -21.61 -15.29
C ALA A 598 -15.54 -20.65 -16.11
N GLY A 599 -16.73 -20.30 -15.59
CA GLY A 599 -17.69 -19.44 -16.24
C GLY A 599 -17.38 -17.95 -16.05
N ALA A 600 -17.91 -17.13 -16.95
CA ALA A 600 -17.90 -15.68 -16.76
C ALA A 600 -18.82 -15.29 -15.60
N LEU A 601 -18.34 -14.40 -14.72
CA LEU A 601 -19.19 -13.73 -13.74
C LEU A 601 -19.78 -12.48 -14.36
N THR A 602 -20.96 -12.06 -13.89
CA THR A 602 -21.63 -10.85 -14.36
C THR A 602 -21.96 -9.94 -13.19
N CYS A 603 -21.63 -8.66 -13.30
CA CYS A 603 -22.06 -7.64 -12.34
C CYS A 603 -22.77 -6.48 -13.05
N GLY A 604 -23.52 -5.70 -12.27
CA GLY A 604 -24.09 -4.44 -12.71
C GLY A 604 -23.18 -3.26 -12.36
N VAL A 605 -22.83 -2.46 -13.37
CA VAL A 605 -22.11 -1.19 -13.21
C VAL A 605 -23.09 -0.03 -13.20
N ARG A 606 -23.05 0.80 -12.16
CA ARG A 606 -23.89 2.01 -12.01
C ARG A 606 -23.04 3.27 -12.12
N GLY A 607 -23.64 4.40 -12.49
CA GLY A 607 -22.94 5.70 -12.50
C GLY A 607 -22.40 6.09 -11.12
N ARG A 608 -23.15 5.77 -10.06
CA ARG A 608 -22.81 6.02 -8.65
C ARG A 608 -21.77 5.07 -8.06
N ASP A 609 -21.36 4.03 -8.79
CA ASP A 609 -20.24 3.18 -8.37
C ASP A 609 -18.93 4.00 -8.29
N VAL A 610 -18.83 5.06 -9.09
CA VAL A 610 -17.84 6.11 -8.87
C VAL A 610 -18.34 7.00 -7.73
N HIS A 611 -17.83 6.75 -6.52
CA HIS A 611 -18.32 7.36 -5.28
C HIS A 611 -18.45 8.90 -5.33
N LEU A 612 -17.46 9.60 -5.91
CA LEU A 612 -17.44 11.07 -6.00
C LEU A 612 -17.90 11.61 -7.35
N ILE A 613 -18.67 10.85 -8.13
CA ILE A 613 -19.07 11.25 -9.48
C ILE A 613 -19.82 12.59 -9.53
N ALA A 614 -20.58 12.93 -8.48
CA ALA A 614 -21.29 14.20 -8.38
C ALA A 614 -20.32 15.41 -8.42
N GLU A 615 -19.10 15.27 -7.91
CA GLU A 615 -18.09 16.33 -7.95
C GLU A 615 -17.61 16.65 -9.36
N ALA A 616 -17.76 15.72 -10.31
CA ALA A 616 -17.45 15.96 -11.71
C ALA A 616 -18.52 16.80 -12.44
N ALA A 617 -19.68 17.03 -11.82
CA ALA A 617 -20.69 17.92 -12.38
C ALA A 617 -20.25 19.39 -12.25
N THR A 618 -20.56 20.21 -13.26
CA THR A 618 -20.08 21.61 -13.41
C THR A 618 -20.37 22.57 -12.26
N ASP A 619 -21.26 22.20 -11.35
CA ASP A 619 -21.71 22.96 -10.18
C ASP A 619 -21.59 22.17 -8.87
N GLY A 620 -20.62 21.24 -8.81
CA GLY A 620 -20.35 20.46 -7.59
C GLY A 620 -21.51 19.54 -7.19
N GLY A 621 -22.26 19.05 -8.18
CA GLY A 621 -23.38 18.11 -7.99
C GLY A 621 -24.75 18.77 -7.79
N ALA A 622 -24.83 20.09 -7.61
CA ALA A 622 -26.10 20.77 -7.39
C ALA A 622 -27.05 20.61 -8.60
N GLY A 623 -28.15 19.86 -8.44
CA GLY A 623 -29.13 19.66 -9.52
C GLY A 623 -28.71 18.65 -10.59
N TRP A 624 -27.69 17.84 -10.35
CA TRP A 624 -27.46 16.62 -11.14
C TRP A 624 -28.48 15.54 -10.73
N GLY A 625 -29.22 15.02 -11.71
CA GLY A 625 -30.29 14.04 -11.48
C GLY A 625 -29.83 12.58 -11.39
N GLY A 626 -28.52 12.31 -11.35
CA GLY A 626 -27.96 10.95 -11.28
C GLY A 626 -27.63 10.28 -12.63
N ASP A 627 -28.13 10.83 -13.74
CA ASP A 627 -27.84 10.31 -15.08
C ASP A 627 -26.37 10.46 -15.46
N CYS A 628 -25.79 9.41 -16.04
CA CYS A 628 -24.39 9.38 -16.49
C CYS A 628 -24.27 9.00 -17.97
N ALA A 629 -23.21 9.49 -18.62
CA ALA A 629 -22.68 8.90 -19.84
C ALA A 629 -21.52 8.00 -19.47
N VAL A 630 -21.54 6.77 -19.99
CA VAL A 630 -20.54 5.75 -19.71
C VAL A 630 -19.91 5.31 -21.02
N TYR A 631 -18.62 5.56 -21.17
CA TYR A 631 -17.83 5.05 -22.29
C TYR A 631 -17.13 3.76 -21.87
N ARG A 632 -17.37 2.67 -22.60
CA ARG A 632 -16.73 1.37 -22.38
C ARG A 632 -15.53 1.23 -23.27
N HIS A 633 -14.33 1.18 -22.69
CA HIS A 633 -13.10 1.12 -23.48
C HIS A 633 -12.95 -0.20 -24.24
N GLY A 634 -13.30 -1.33 -23.62
CA GLY A 634 -13.22 -2.63 -24.29
C GLY A 634 -14.19 -2.77 -25.47
N ALA A 635 -15.41 -2.24 -25.35
CA ALA A 635 -16.43 -2.30 -26.41
C ALA A 635 -16.36 -1.14 -27.42
N GLY A 636 -15.71 -0.02 -27.07
CA GLY A 636 -15.58 1.16 -27.91
C GLY A 636 -16.88 1.95 -28.11
N ASP A 637 -17.82 1.89 -27.16
CA ASP A 637 -19.13 2.51 -27.29
C ASP A 637 -19.56 3.36 -26.08
N LEU A 638 -20.57 4.19 -26.30
CA LEU A 638 -21.06 5.19 -25.36
C LEU A 638 -22.53 4.94 -25.02
N VAL A 639 -22.80 4.70 -23.74
CA VAL A 639 -24.14 4.44 -23.21
C VAL A 639 -24.58 5.60 -22.32
N VAL A 640 -25.85 6.02 -22.44
CA VAL A 640 -26.49 6.88 -21.45
C VAL A 640 -27.13 5.97 -20.40
N LEU A 641 -26.69 6.10 -19.17
CA LEU A 641 -27.10 5.30 -18.03
C LEU A 641 -27.95 6.18 -17.10
N PRO A 642 -29.28 5.98 -17.05
CA PRO A 642 -30.15 6.72 -16.12
C PRO A 642 -29.78 6.47 -14.65
N ASP A 643 -30.20 7.37 -13.76
CA ASP A 643 -29.99 7.17 -12.31
C ASP A 643 -30.52 5.81 -11.84
N GLY A 644 -29.74 5.12 -11.00
CA GLY A 644 -30.03 3.78 -10.49
C GLY A 644 -29.93 2.64 -11.51
N ALA A 645 -29.85 2.91 -12.82
CA ALA A 645 -29.72 1.86 -13.84
C ALA A 645 -28.35 1.19 -13.77
N ALA A 646 -28.34 -0.13 -14.00
CA ALA A 646 -27.12 -0.95 -14.02
C ALA A 646 -26.81 -1.43 -15.44
N LEU A 647 -25.57 -1.22 -15.87
CA LEU A 647 -25.00 -1.73 -17.12
C LEU A 647 -24.35 -3.09 -16.84
N PRO A 648 -24.79 -4.19 -17.47
CA PRO A 648 -24.18 -5.50 -17.25
C PRO A 648 -22.77 -5.58 -17.84
N VAL A 649 -21.84 -6.14 -17.08
CA VAL A 649 -20.47 -6.47 -17.50
C VAL A 649 -20.21 -7.93 -17.13
N SER A 650 -19.77 -8.73 -18.10
CA SER A 650 -19.48 -10.16 -17.93
C SER A 650 -18.01 -10.44 -18.23
N LEU A 651 -17.29 -11.09 -17.30
CA LEU A 651 -15.85 -11.32 -17.39
C LEU A 651 -15.49 -12.73 -16.92
N ARG A 652 -14.63 -13.43 -17.66
CA ARG A 652 -13.93 -14.64 -17.21
C ARG A 652 -12.77 -14.26 -16.29
N VAL A 653 -12.23 -15.24 -15.56
CA VAL A 653 -11.06 -15.06 -14.70
C VAL A 653 -9.91 -14.40 -15.48
N LEU A 654 -9.26 -13.41 -14.86
CA LEU A 654 -8.17 -12.62 -15.46
C LEU A 654 -8.60 -11.70 -16.63
N GLU A 655 -9.91 -11.56 -16.89
CA GLU A 655 -10.43 -10.52 -17.77
C GLU A 655 -10.81 -9.25 -16.98
N HIS A 656 -10.85 -8.13 -17.70
CA HIS A 656 -11.20 -6.83 -17.14
C HIS A 656 -11.91 -5.95 -18.17
N ASP A 657 -12.55 -4.88 -17.70
CA ASP A 657 -13.01 -3.75 -18.53
C ASP A 657 -12.74 -2.43 -17.81
N VAL A 658 -12.57 -1.35 -18.57
CA VAL A 658 -12.38 0.00 -18.05
C VAL A 658 -13.46 0.90 -18.62
N LEU A 659 -14.06 1.69 -17.75
CA LEU A 659 -15.16 2.60 -18.07
C LEU A 659 -14.81 4.01 -17.66
N THR A 660 -15.16 4.98 -18.51
CA THR A 660 -15.16 6.40 -18.16
C THR A 660 -16.59 6.85 -17.90
N VAL A 661 -16.84 7.45 -16.74
CA VAL A 661 -18.17 7.84 -16.28
C VAL A 661 -18.24 9.37 -16.18
N SER A 662 -19.23 10.01 -16.81
CA SER A 662 -19.39 11.46 -16.77
C SER A 662 -20.84 11.85 -16.48
N PRO A 663 -21.12 12.76 -15.52
CA PRO A 663 -22.49 13.14 -15.20
C PRO A 663 -23.16 13.94 -16.33
N ILE A 664 -24.45 13.70 -16.56
CA ILE A 664 -25.28 14.39 -17.55
C ILE A 664 -26.20 15.38 -16.83
N LYS A 665 -26.16 16.66 -17.23
CA LYS A 665 -26.94 17.73 -16.58
C LYS A 665 -28.21 18.16 -17.33
N ILE A 666 -28.27 18.01 -18.66
CA ILE A 666 -29.40 18.55 -19.46
C ILE A 666 -29.93 17.49 -20.43
N TRP A 667 -31.12 16.97 -20.12
CA TRP A 667 -32.02 16.36 -21.10
C TRP A 667 -33.07 17.39 -21.52
N ARG A 668 -33.01 17.91 -22.75
CA ARG A 668 -34.15 18.63 -23.36
C ARG A 668 -34.84 17.69 -24.36
N PRO A 669 -35.98 17.07 -24.02
CA PRO A 669 -36.76 16.35 -25.01
C PRO A 669 -37.41 17.37 -25.95
N GLY A 670 -36.99 17.41 -27.22
CA GLY A 670 -37.63 18.22 -28.26
C GLY A 670 -36.71 19.00 -29.22
N SER A 671 -35.41 19.09 -28.95
CA SER A 671 -34.45 19.66 -29.91
C SER A 671 -33.24 18.74 -29.98
N GLY A 672 -32.93 18.18 -31.15
CA GLY A 672 -31.88 17.18 -31.40
C GLY A 672 -30.43 17.60 -31.11
N SER A 673 -30.17 18.45 -30.12
CA SER A 673 -28.84 18.86 -29.67
C SER A 673 -28.61 18.47 -28.21
N ARG A 674 -27.73 17.49 -27.98
CA ARG A 674 -27.19 17.16 -26.65
C ARG A 674 -26.15 18.22 -26.26
N ARG A 675 -26.29 18.86 -25.09
CA ARG A 675 -25.22 19.70 -24.51
C ARG A 675 -24.56 18.94 -23.37
N TRP A 676 -23.31 18.54 -23.62
CA TRP A 676 -22.44 17.92 -22.64
C TRP A 676 -21.92 18.96 -21.65
N ALA A 677 -21.82 18.60 -20.38
CA ALA A 677 -21.00 19.34 -19.42
C ALA A 677 -19.53 19.27 -19.92
N SER A 678 -19.01 20.41 -20.39
CA SER A 678 -17.67 20.60 -20.96
C SER A 678 -17.21 19.54 -21.99
N TRP A 679 -17.90 19.45 -23.12
CA TRP A 679 -17.27 19.06 -24.38
C TRP A 679 -17.48 20.18 -25.40
N THR A 680 -16.62 21.20 -25.40
CA THR A 680 -16.47 22.03 -26.60
C THR A 680 -15.78 21.18 -27.65
N CYS A 681 -16.60 20.58 -28.50
CA CYS A 681 -16.22 19.74 -29.62
C CYS A 681 -15.52 20.59 -30.70
N SER A 682 -14.22 20.87 -30.53
CA SER A 682 -13.37 21.30 -31.66
C SER A 682 -11.90 20.89 -31.55
N THR A 683 -11.44 20.27 -30.45
CA THR A 683 -10.02 19.92 -30.29
C THR A 683 -9.70 18.54 -29.71
N ALA A 684 -10.67 17.76 -29.20
CA ALA A 684 -10.39 16.49 -28.51
C ALA A 684 -10.56 15.22 -29.37
N ALA A 685 -11.35 15.23 -30.45
CA ALA A 685 -11.61 14.04 -31.27
C ALA A 685 -10.46 13.65 -32.23
N ARG A 686 -9.38 14.43 -32.30
CA ARG A 686 -8.18 14.10 -33.10
C ARG A 686 -7.01 13.54 -32.29
N ARG A 687 -7.17 13.29 -30.99
CA ARG A 687 -6.10 12.76 -30.12
C ARG A 687 -6.40 11.39 -29.49
N TRP A 688 -7.54 10.78 -29.81
CA TRP A 688 -7.92 9.42 -29.38
C TRP A 688 -7.92 8.40 -30.52
N LYS A 689 -7.18 8.72 -31.60
CA LYS A 689 -6.71 7.81 -32.65
C LYS A 689 -5.25 8.14 -32.92
N ALA A 690 -4.37 7.70 -32.03
CA ALA A 690 -2.93 7.55 -32.23
C ALA A 690 -2.41 6.60 -31.16
#